data_AF-A0AAV5Q3M9-F1
#
_entry.id   AF-A0AAV5Q3M9-F1
#
_cell.length_a   1.000
_cell.length_b   1.000
_cell.length_c   1.000
_cell.angle_alpha   90.00
_cell.angle_beta   90.00
_cell.angle_gamma   90.00
#
_symmetry.space_group_name_H-M   'P 1'
#
loop_
_entity.id
_entity.type
_entity.pdbx_description
1 polymer ?
#
loop_
_entity_poly.entity_id
_entity_poly.type
_entity_poly.pdbx_seq_one_letter_code
_entity_poly.pdbx_strand_id
1 'polypeptide(L)'
;MTMDVDLYLTTQYIVATSDDLNHLEDQLGKIIKGGIENPLFEILCSIIAYLPVTTIDVSFVKFIQTLFEQADFKDENDFKSGIDAVSIFESDDLPSILKITLQLDHEKKNQFYKECQEEINNVAFNYGFNANSNNYNKGQLFTNFFKCKLIQINQSLQGYKLCNELVKKLIQSPFCTIELNEWIKKYFTPLSNLSGMGYEISLLDYQIIIPINDQINQLFTIFLSENNNSLIMNECIIPYFEYYQNNHELWNSVVDWFVRIADGDKMIEGFKKVLCFCREEKFLLLMKSQDDVIKKFINLIITMILSCSDSNLEMFIITKEMLTLIKPFTVNETEIEIDGKLQQESNLLKFSNGDFKQTFNQLNLNSSVKNKTIDYLLDIIKSGQLLNSNKLTFISLLKLKDSTHEIQLNEFVKFIKSELELPKKNKKDWKISFDSIKRINEKIFLKIANKESCELIIEKLLLLKSWDAIKLFISEDDYDYNYNYLNNEETFNLIIKFGWIYYENAQSCHESCSGLKSFGKCIELASTIPFSTVKHLEILLNATNLLSYWKIYFEVGKPVVPLDLMKIDDPFKIIVRILELNDDAYKFDLELFKLCSGFIIGFGLEEKHSIFSFADFSNNFESTNLLLIKCKILCLEYATVASDTNFATKMAMSILDIGIKDNHSIVGLHQLLMENWALFFTLAKRETGQELRVDIEEKLKMLGKLLLFTPTEFNTQVLGFWQLLNSQMEDMLEESSDEDAARKDKGRFVGNLGDINTRLQRSLDAGVGVGVGGDAAALESGRGSANIDVDDIGRNIIGWIVGAESH
;
A
#
# COMPACT_ATOMS: atom_id res chain seq x y z
N MET A 1 -75.12 -48.72 5.89
CA MET A 1 -74.98 -48.93 7.34
C MET A 1 -75.70 -47.81 8.05
N THR A 2 -76.76 -48.13 8.79
CA THR A 2 -77.37 -47.19 9.74
C THR A 2 -76.43 -47.12 10.94
N MET A 3 -75.58 -46.09 10.94
CA MET A 3 -74.71 -45.76 12.07
C MET A 3 -75.57 -45.56 13.32
N ASP A 4 -75.09 -46.01 14.48
CA ASP A 4 -75.84 -45.90 15.73
C ASP A 4 -75.81 -44.44 16.24
N VAL A 5 -76.74 -43.62 15.72
CA VAL A 5 -76.88 -42.19 16.05
C VAL A 5 -77.04 -41.99 17.56
N ASP A 6 -77.66 -42.94 18.25
CA ASP A 6 -77.87 -42.89 19.69
C ASP A 6 -76.53 -43.03 20.44
N LEU A 7 -75.61 -43.87 19.95
CA LEU A 7 -74.26 -44.00 20.48
C LEU A 7 -73.42 -42.72 20.26
N TYR A 8 -73.54 -42.09 19.09
CA TYR A 8 -72.85 -40.82 18.80
C TYR A 8 -73.29 -39.70 19.75
N LEU A 9 -74.61 -39.50 19.90
CA LEU A 9 -75.17 -38.45 20.74
C LEU A 9 -74.82 -38.67 22.22
N THR A 10 -74.80 -39.94 22.64
CA THR A 10 -74.35 -40.34 23.98
C THR A 10 -72.87 -40.00 24.20
N THR A 11 -72.02 -40.32 23.23
CA THR A 11 -70.59 -40.02 23.28
C THR A 11 -70.32 -38.51 23.31
N GLN A 12 -71.01 -37.74 22.46
CA GLN A 12 -70.90 -36.29 22.42
C GLN A 12 -71.33 -35.66 23.75
N TYR A 13 -72.43 -36.14 24.34
CA TYR A 13 -72.88 -35.69 25.66
C TYR A 13 -71.82 -35.95 26.72
N ILE A 14 -71.29 -37.17 26.81
CA ILE A 14 -70.24 -37.54 27.78
C ILE A 14 -69.04 -36.61 27.64
N VAL A 15 -68.59 -36.35 26.41
CA VAL A 15 -67.45 -35.45 26.16
C VAL A 15 -67.77 -34.00 26.52
N ALA A 16 -68.98 -33.52 26.25
CA ALA A 16 -69.39 -32.15 26.52
C ALA A 16 -69.64 -31.86 28.00
N THR A 17 -70.02 -32.87 28.80
CA THR A 17 -70.36 -32.70 30.23
C THR A 17 -69.28 -33.17 31.19
N SER A 18 -68.17 -33.71 30.70
CA SER A 18 -67.08 -34.18 31.55
C SER A 18 -66.13 -33.04 31.92
N ASP A 19 -66.03 -32.76 33.22
CA ASP A 19 -65.11 -31.77 33.78
C ASP A 19 -63.74 -32.35 34.17
N ASP A 20 -63.62 -33.69 34.24
CA ASP A 20 -62.38 -34.41 34.62
C ASP A 20 -62.08 -35.57 33.65
N LEU A 21 -60.79 -35.77 33.37
CA LEU A 21 -60.27 -36.83 32.51
C LEU A 21 -60.52 -38.23 33.05
N ASN A 22 -60.50 -38.42 34.39
CA ASN A 22 -60.75 -39.75 34.96
C ASN A 22 -62.21 -40.18 34.76
N HIS A 23 -63.14 -39.23 34.87
CA HIS A 23 -64.56 -39.50 34.62
C HIS A 23 -64.81 -39.82 33.14
N LEU A 24 -64.15 -39.06 32.25
CA LEU A 24 -64.19 -39.27 30.81
C LEU A 24 -63.59 -40.65 30.43
N GLU A 25 -62.49 -41.07 31.06
CA GLU A 25 -61.84 -42.38 30.87
C GLU A 25 -62.74 -43.56 31.25
N ASP A 26 -63.42 -43.49 32.41
CA ASP A 26 -64.33 -44.55 32.84
C ASP A 26 -65.55 -44.69 31.89
N GLN A 27 -66.15 -43.57 31.50
CA GLN A 27 -67.34 -43.56 30.66
C GLN A 27 -67.04 -43.97 29.20
N LEU A 28 -65.97 -43.43 28.60
CA LEU A 28 -65.57 -43.82 27.24
C LEU A 28 -64.96 -45.22 27.19
N GLY A 29 -64.29 -45.66 28.26
CA GLY A 29 -63.80 -47.03 28.39
C GLY A 29 -64.90 -48.08 28.35
N LYS A 30 -66.11 -47.78 28.88
CA LYS A 30 -67.30 -48.65 28.75
C LYS A 30 -67.77 -48.76 27.30
N ILE A 31 -67.72 -47.66 26.55
CA ILE A 31 -68.09 -47.62 25.12
C ILE A 31 -67.08 -48.42 24.28
N ILE A 32 -65.78 -48.27 24.54
CA ILE A 32 -64.72 -48.94 23.78
C ILE A 32 -64.64 -50.45 24.04
N LYS A 33 -64.82 -50.89 25.30
CA LYS A 33 -64.80 -52.32 25.67
C LYS A 33 -65.92 -53.14 25.03
N GLY A 34 -67.03 -52.50 24.62
CA GLY A 34 -68.10 -53.16 23.88
C GLY A 34 -67.79 -53.42 22.40
N GLY A 35 -66.64 -52.94 21.91
CA GLY A 35 -66.14 -53.06 20.54
C GLY A 35 -66.75 -52.01 19.61
N ILE A 36 -65.87 -51.18 19.02
CA ILE A 36 -66.25 -50.05 18.16
C ILE A 36 -65.69 -50.31 16.76
N GLU A 37 -66.50 -50.12 15.71
CA GLU A 37 -66.04 -50.15 14.32
C GLU A 37 -65.06 -49.00 14.03
N ASN A 38 -64.14 -49.18 13.07
CA ASN A 38 -63.16 -48.15 12.71
C ASN A 38 -63.78 -46.75 12.42
N PRO A 39 -64.90 -46.62 11.66
CA PRO A 39 -65.52 -45.33 11.40
C PRO A 39 -66.11 -44.67 12.67
N LEU A 40 -66.60 -45.47 13.62
CA LEU A 40 -67.10 -44.97 14.90
C LEU A 40 -65.95 -44.50 15.80
N PHE A 41 -64.79 -45.16 15.74
CA PHE A 41 -63.61 -44.76 16.48
C PHE A 41 -62.95 -43.48 15.90
N GLU A 42 -62.98 -43.32 14.57
CA GLU A 42 -62.59 -42.08 13.90
C GLU A 42 -63.46 -40.90 14.35
N ILE A 43 -64.78 -41.10 14.40
CA ILE A 43 -65.71 -40.09 14.89
C ILE A 43 -65.50 -39.81 16.38
N LEU A 44 -65.27 -40.84 17.20
CA LEU A 44 -64.90 -40.67 18.60
C LEU A 44 -63.65 -39.80 18.74
N CYS A 45 -62.63 -40.01 17.90
CA CYS A 45 -61.43 -39.17 17.86
C CYS A 45 -61.76 -37.72 17.45
N SER A 46 -62.66 -37.50 16.49
CA SER A 46 -63.14 -36.15 16.13
C SER A 46 -63.85 -35.46 17.29
N ILE A 47 -64.71 -36.17 18.03
CA ILE A 47 -65.43 -35.64 19.20
C ILE A 47 -64.42 -35.31 20.32
N ILE A 48 -63.45 -36.18 20.58
CA ILE A 48 -62.40 -35.94 21.58
C ILE A 48 -61.47 -34.80 21.13
N ALA A 49 -61.23 -34.63 19.84
CA ALA A 49 -60.48 -33.48 19.32
C ALA A 49 -61.20 -32.16 19.65
N TYR A 50 -62.51 -32.16 19.82
CA TYR A 50 -63.32 -31.02 20.25
C TYR A 50 -63.19 -30.66 21.75
N LEU A 51 -62.54 -31.48 22.59
CA LEU A 51 -62.37 -31.20 24.03
C LEU A 51 -61.76 -29.80 24.28
N PRO A 52 -62.32 -29.02 25.22
CA PRO A 52 -61.77 -27.72 25.61
C PRO A 52 -60.31 -27.85 26.07
N VAL A 53 -59.46 -26.89 25.72
CA VAL A 53 -58.04 -26.94 26.10
C VAL A 53 -57.84 -26.87 27.62
N THR A 54 -58.81 -26.31 28.36
CA THR A 54 -58.80 -26.23 29.82
C THR A 54 -58.90 -27.57 30.54
N THR A 55 -59.41 -28.62 29.87
CA THR A 55 -59.53 -29.96 30.47
C THR A 55 -58.30 -30.84 30.20
N ILE A 56 -57.29 -30.31 29.52
CA ILE A 56 -56.12 -31.07 29.07
C ILE A 56 -54.93 -30.84 29.99
N ASP A 57 -54.37 -31.92 30.49
CA ASP A 57 -53.12 -31.95 31.24
C ASP A 57 -52.19 -33.07 30.76
N VAL A 58 -51.10 -33.33 31.49
CA VAL A 58 -50.11 -34.35 31.14
C VAL A 58 -50.69 -35.78 31.16
N SER A 59 -51.78 -36.03 31.90
CA SER A 59 -52.46 -37.34 31.94
C SER A 59 -53.24 -37.63 30.66
N PHE A 60 -53.58 -36.60 29.87
CA PHE A 60 -54.31 -36.73 28.61
C PHE A 60 -53.67 -37.70 27.62
N VAL A 61 -52.34 -37.69 27.49
CA VAL A 61 -51.62 -38.60 26.58
C VAL A 61 -51.85 -40.05 26.98
N LYS A 62 -51.82 -40.34 28.29
CA LYS A 62 -52.03 -41.70 28.81
C LYS A 62 -53.48 -42.14 28.62
N PHE A 63 -54.43 -41.24 28.87
CA PHE A 63 -55.85 -41.49 28.60
C PHE A 63 -56.07 -41.89 27.13
N ILE A 64 -55.57 -41.11 26.16
CA ILE A 64 -55.70 -41.45 24.73
C ILE A 64 -55.00 -42.77 24.40
N GLN A 65 -53.84 -43.05 24.98
CA GLN A 65 -53.17 -44.35 24.82
C GLN A 65 -54.06 -45.50 25.28
N THR A 66 -54.65 -45.41 26.48
CA THR A 66 -55.58 -46.42 27.00
C THR A 66 -56.74 -46.64 26.04
N LEU A 67 -57.31 -45.59 25.45
CA LEU A 67 -58.40 -45.71 24.47
C LEU A 67 -57.94 -46.46 23.20
N PHE A 68 -56.75 -46.14 22.68
CA PHE A 68 -56.20 -46.79 21.48
C PHE A 68 -55.78 -48.26 21.72
N GLU A 69 -55.36 -48.62 22.95
CA GLU A 69 -55.09 -50.00 23.36
C GLU A 69 -56.36 -50.83 23.42
N GLN A 70 -57.45 -50.25 23.94
CA GLN A 70 -58.73 -50.94 24.13
C GLN A 70 -59.54 -51.07 22.84
N ALA A 71 -59.27 -50.25 21.82
CA ALA A 71 -59.97 -50.31 20.54
C ALA A 71 -59.58 -51.55 19.74
N ASP A 72 -60.52 -52.46 19.48
CA ASP A 72 -60.30 -53.68 18.69
C ASP A 72 -60.68 -53.42 17.22
N PHE A 73 -59.69 -53.25 16.33
CA PHE A 73 -59.94 -52.98 14.89
C PHE A 73 -60.22 -54.33 14.21
N LYS A 74 -61.47 -54.76 14.17
CA LYS A 74 -61.92 -55.97 13.45
C LYS A 74 -62.51 -55.59 12.09
N ASP A 75 -62.39 -56.49 11.11
CA ASP A 75 -62.92 -56.31 9.76
C ASP A 75 -64.44 -56.10 9.76
N GLU A 76 -64.92 -55.27 8.83
CA GLU A 76 -66.28 -54.71 8.69
C GLU A 76 -67.45 -55.72 8.67
N ASN A 77 -67.19 -57.03 8.64
CA ASN A 77 -68.21 -58.05 8.35
C ASN A 77 -68.75 -58.82 9.57
N ASP A 78 -68.17 -58.67 10.77
CA ASP A 78 -68.49 -59.54 11.92
C ASP A 78 -69.11 -58.83 13.15
N PHE A 79 -69.57 -57.58 13.01
CA PHE A 79 -70.13 -56.84 14.14
C PHE A 79 -71.66 -56.68 14.09
N LYS A 80 -72.33 -57.04 15.19
CA LYS A 80 -73.68 -56.60 15.54
C LYS A 80 -73.52 -55.62 16.71
N SER A 81 -73.89 -54.35 16.53
CA SER A 81 -73.89 -53.36 17.61
C SER A 81 -74.77 -53.86 18.77
N GLY A 82 -74.14 -54.15 19.91
CA GLY A 82 -74.80 -54.63 21.12
C GLY A 82 -74.78 -53.63 22.28
N ILE A 83 -74.29 -52.40 22.04
CA ILE A 83 -74.16 -51.36 23.07
C ILE A 83 -75.32 -50.39 22.90
N ASP A 84 -76.29 -50.46 23.82
CA ASP A 84 -77.36 -49.47 23.93
C ASP A 84 -76.84 -48.27 24.74
N ALA A 85 -77.25 -47.04 24.40
CA ALA A 85 -76.99 -45.82 25.18
C ALA A 85 -77.37 -46.00 26.66
N VAL A 86 -78.40 -46.80 26.93
CA VAL A 86 -78.89 -47.17 28.27
C VAL A 86 -77.95 -48.10 29.03
N SER A 87 -77.05 -48.81 28.36
CA SER A 87 -76.07 -49.72 29.00
C SER A 87 -74.78 -49.03 29.45
N ILE A 88 -74.53 -47.80 28.98
CA ILE A 88 -73.36 -46.99 29.34
C ILE A 88 -73.58 -46.27 30.69
N PHE A 89 -74.83 -45.87 30.94
CA PHE A 89 -75.29 -45.36 32.23
C PHE A 89 -75.95 -46.49 33.02
N GLU A 90 -75.87 -46.46 34.35
CA GLU A 90 -76.76 -47.32 35.14
C GLU A 90 -78.21 -46.86 34.84
N SER A 91 -79.18 -47.77 34.66
CA SER A 91 -80.48 -47.48 34.02
C SER A 91 -81.29 -46.33 34.65
N ASP A 92 -80.98 -45.95 35.89
CA ASP A 92 -81.61 -44.86 36.64
C ASP A 92 -80.84 -43.51 36.55
N ASP A 93 -79.63 -43.49 35.98
CA ASP A 93 -78.72 -42.34 35.89
C ASP A 93 -78.69 -41.68 34.50
N LEU A 94 -79.58 -42.08 33.57
CA LEU A 94 -79.61 -41.48 32.23
C LEU A 94 -80.00 -39.99 32.32
N PRO A 95 -79.11 -39.06 31.91
CA PRO A 95 -79.38 -37.63 32.03
C PRO A 95 -80.63 -37.20 31.27
N SER A 96 -81.40 -36.26 31.86
CA SER A 96 -82.68 -35.80 31.30
C SER A 96 -82.55 -35.24 29.87
N ILE A 97 -81.42 -34.61 29.55
CA ILE A 97 -81.11 -34.14 28.20
C ILE A 97 -80.99 -35.32 27.22
N LEU A 98 -80.17 -36.34 27.54
CA LEU A 98 -80.03 -37.54 26.72
C LEU A 98 -81.35 -38.30 26.58
N LYS A 99 -82.14 -38.39 27.65
CA LYS A 99 -83.45 -39.04 27.63
C LYS A 99 -84.43 -38.37 26.65
N ILE A 100 -84.39 -37.04 26.55
CA ILE A 100 -85.20 -36.29 25.57
C ILE A 100 -84.66 -36.51 24.16
N THR A 101 -83.34 -36.42 23.95
CA THR A 101 -82.72 -36.56 22.62
C THR A 101 -82.87 -37.98 22.06
N LEU A 102 -82.76 -39.01 22.90
CA LEU A 102 -82.97 -40.42 22.53
C LEU A 102 -84.45 -40.76 22.28
N GLN A 103 -85.40 -39.92 22.70
CA GLN A 103 -86.84 -40.08 22.42
C GLN A 103 -87.31 -39.36 21.15
N LEU A 104 -86.42 -38.62 20.46
CA LEU A 104 -86.73 -37.95 19.20
C LEU A 104 -87.00 -38.97 18.07
N ASP A 105 -87.79 -38.53 17.09
CA ASP A 105 -88.02 -39.22 15.83
C ASP A 105 -86.71 -39.37 15.02
N HIS A 106 -86.54 -40.50 14.33
CA HIS A 106 -85.30 -40.88 13.65
C HIS A 106 -84.82 -39.82 12.64
N GLU A 107 -85.73 -39.12 11.97
CA GLU A 107 -85.36 -38.02 11.06
C GLU A 107 -84.74 -36.82 11.80
N LYS A 108 -85.30 -36.43 12.95
CA LYS A 108 -84.76 -35.33 13.78
C LYS A 108 -83.44 -35.71 14.44
N LYS A 109 -83.31 -36.95 14.91
CA LYS A 109 -82.02 -37.48 15.41
C LYS A 109 -80.94 -37.43 14.33
N ASN A 110 -81.27 -37.89 13.11
CA ASN A 110 -80.35 -37.83 11.96
C ASN A 110 -79.98 -36.39 11.58
N GLN A 111 -80.92 -35.45 11.66
CA GLN A 111 -80.65 -34.05 11.39
C GLN A 111 -79.69 -33.46 12.44
N PHE A 112 -79.98 -33.66 13.73
CA PHE A 112 -79.13 -33.19 14.82
C PHE A 112 -77.73 -33.82 14.78
N TYR A 113 -77.66 -35.12 14.47
CA TYR A 113 -76.39 -35.82 14.20
C TYR A 113 -75.59 -35.14 13.08
N LYS A 114 -76.20 -34.86 11.92
CA LYS A 114 -75.52 -34.22 10.79
C LYS A 114 -75.02 -32.82 11.13
N GLU A 115 -75.84 -32.02 11.81
CA GLU A 115 -75.48 -30.66 12.23
C GLU A 115 -74.28 -30.68 13.19
N CYS A 116 -74.31 -31.53 14.23
CA CYS A 116 -73.19 -31.67 15.16
C CYS A 116 -71.95 -32.27 14.49
N GLN A 117 -72.12 -33.23 13.59
CA GLN A 117 -71.00 -33.84 12.86
C GLN A 117 -70.33 -32.84 11.92
N GLU A 118 -71.11 -32.02 11.21
CA GLU A 118 -70.57 -30.92 10.39
C GLU A 118 -69.80 -29.92 11.24
N GLU A 119 -70.32 -29.51 12.40
CA GLU A 119 -69.64 -28.58 13.30
C GLU A 119 -68.32 -29.15 13.85
N ILE A 120 -68.35 -30.37 14.37
CA ILE A 120 -67.15 -31.06 14.89
C ILE A 120 -66.14 -31.27 13.78
N ASN A 121 -66.57 -31.71 12.59
CA ASN A 121 -65.68 -31.88 11.45
C ASN A 121 -65.10 -30.55 10.97
N ASN A 122 -65.89 -29.47 10.94
CA ASN A 122 -65.38 -28.14 10.56
C ASN A 122 -64.30 -27.66 11.54
N VAL A 123 -64.52 -27.83 12.84
CA VAL A 123 -63.52 -27.46 13.86
C VAL A 123 -62.29 -28.35 13.76
N ALA A 124 -62.45 -29.67 13.68
CA ALA A 124 -61.33 -30.60 13.53
C ALA A 124 -60.53 -30.35 12.22
N PHE A 125 -61.24 -30.02 11.14
CA PHE A 125 -60.64 -29.69 9.84
C PHE A 125 -59.86 -28.37 9.87
N ASN A 126 -60.32 -27.36 10.62
CA ASN A 126 -59.58 -26.10 10.82
C ASN A 126 -58.18 -26.31 11.42
N TYR A 127 -57.99 -27.41 12.15
CA TYR A 127 -56.72 -27.80 12.77
C TYR A 127 -56.00 -28.94 12.03
N GLY A 128 -56.49 -29.31 10.83
CA GLY A 128 -55.85 -30.28 9.95
C GLY A 128 -56.18 -31.75 10.25
N PHE A 129 -57.20 -32.06 11.06
CA PHE A 129 -57.69 -33.42 11.23
C PHE A 129 -58.67 -33.79 10.10
N ASN A 130 -58.35 -34.84 9.34
CA ASN A 130 -59.24 -35.38 8.31
C ASN A 130 -59.53 -36.86 8.59
N ALA A 131 -60.68 -37.13 9.18
CA ALA A 131 -61.16 -38.48 9.50
C ALA A 131 -61.62 -39.27 8.26
N ASN A 132 -61.94 -38.63 7.14
CA ASN A 132 -62.66 -39.25 6.02
C ASN A 132 -61.79 -40.09 5.05
N SER A 133 -60.69 -40.68 5.52
CA SER A 133 -59.86 -41.54 4.68
C SER A 133 -60.14 -42.99 5.04
N ASN A 134 -60.76 -43.74 4.12
CA ASN A 134 -61.20 -45.14 4.28
C ASN A 134 -60.08 -46.15 4.59
N ASN A 135 -58.87 -45.73 5.00
CA ASN A 135 -57.68 -46.57 5.09
C ASN A 135 -56.67 -46.13 6.18
N TYR A 136 -57.11 -45.55 7.31
CA TYR A 136 -56.17 -45.28 8.39
C TYR A 136 -55.83 -46.55 9.18
N ASN A 137 -54.54 -46.84 9.33
CA ASN A 137 -54.09 -47.72 10.40
C ASN A 137 -54.12 -46.97 11.76
N LYS A 138 -54.22 -47.72 12.87
CA LYS A 138 -54.22 -47.19 14.25
C LYS A 138 -53.17 -46.09 14.49
N GLY A 139 -51.96 -46.27 13.98
CA GLY A 139 -50.85 -45.32 14.17
C GLY A 139 -51.02 -44.01 13.40
N GLN A 140 -51.55 -44.05 12.18
CA GLN A 140 -51.81 -42.84 11.37
C GLN A 140 -52.94 -42.00 11.97
N LEU A 141 -54.02 -42.66 12.44
CA LEU A 141 -55.09 -41.97 13.15
C LEU A 141 -54.57 -41.27 14.41
N PHE A 142 -53.75 -41.97 15.21
CA PHE A 142 -53.09 -41.43 16.40
C PHE A 142 -52.18 -40.23 16.05
N THR A 143 -51.44 -40.33 14.95
CA THR A 143 -50.54 -39.27 14.46
C THR A 143 -51.32 -38.01 14.08
N ASN A 144 -52.37 -38.15 13.27
CA ASN A 144 -53.19 -37.02 12.83
C ASN A 144 -53.92 -36.37 14.01
N PHE A 145 -54.44 -37.19 14.94
CA PHE A 145 -55.10 -36.71 16.15
C PHE A 145 -54.17 -35.83 16.99
N PHE A 146 -52.96 -36.31 17.32
CA PHE A 146 -52.04 -35.55 18.15
C PHE A 146 -51.45 -34.31 17.45
N LYS A 147 -51.21 -34.37 16.13
CA LYS A 147 -50.84 -33.17 15.35
C LYS A 147 -51.92 -32.10 15.49
N CYS A 148 -53.17 -32.44 15.19
CA CYS A 148 -54.32 -31.55 15.32
C CYS A 148 -54.44 -30.98 16.75
N LYS A 149 -54.36 -31.85 17.77
CA LYS A 149 -54.55 -31.42 19.16
C LYS A 149 -53.44 -30.49 19.64
N LEU A 150 -52.18 -30.76 19.28
CA LEU A 150 -51.06 -29.89 19.63
C LEU A 150 -51.18 -28.51 18.96
N ILE A 151 -51.64 -28.46 17.71
CA ILE A 151 -51.91 -27.19 17.00
C ILE A 151 -53.04 -26.42 17.68
N GLN A 152 -54.14 -27.10 18.04
CA GLN A 152 -55.27 -26.48 18.74
C GLN A 152 -54.84 -25.89 20.09
N ILE A 153 -54.12 -26.66 20.91
CA ILE A 153 -53.63 -26.19 22.21
C ILE A 153 -52.70 -24.98 22.04
N ASN A 154 -51.78 -25.03 21.07
CA ASN A 154 -50.87 -23.93 20.80
C ASN A 154 -51.62 -22.65 20.40
N GLN A 155 -52.62 -22.75 19.53
CA GLN A 155 -53.40 -21.59 19.09
C GLN A 155 -54.26 -21.02 20.23
N SER A 156 -54.92 -21.87 21.03
CA SER A 156 -55.79 -21.40 22.11
C SER A 156 -55.03 -20.80 23.29
N LEU A 157 -53.84 -21.33 23.62
CA LEU A 157 -53.05 -20.84 24.76
C LEU A 157 -51.94 -19.86 24.36
N GLN A 158 -51.73 -19.63 23.05
CA GLN A 158 -50.64 -18.82 22.51
C GLN A 158 -49.28 -19.17 23.14
N GLY A 159 -48.96 -20.46 23.21
CA GLY A 159 -47.73 -20.92 23.86
C GLY A 159 -47.45 -22.41 23.70
N TYR A 160 -46.21 -22.79 24.01
CA TYR A 160 -45.72 -24.17 23.85
C TYR A 160 -45.59 -24.94 25.17
N LYS A 161 -45.81 -24.29 26.32
CA LYS A 161 -45.52 -24.90 27.64
C LYS A 161 -46.27 -26.21 27.87
N LEU A 162 -47.60 -26.22 27.65
CA LEU A 162 -48.41 -27.42 27.79
C LEU A 162 -48.08 -28.43 26.68
N CYS A 163 -47.94 -27.98 25.43
CA CYS A 163 -47.56 -28.84 24.31
C CYS A 163 -46.24 -29.59 24.56
N ASN A 164 -45.23 -28.92 25.14
CA ASN A 164 -43.94 -29.52 25.46
C ASN A 164 -44.04 -30.62 26.53
N GLU A 165 -44.87 -30.42 27.56
CA GLU A 165 -45.12 -31.45 28.57
C GLU A 165 -45.85 -32.67 27.98
N LEU A 166 -46.83 -32.44 27.09
CA LEU A 166 -47.52 -33.51 26.36
C LEU A 166 -46.57 -34.29 25.45
N VAL A 167 -45.74 -33.59 24.68
CA VAL A 167 -44.77 -34.20 23.75
C VAL A 167 -43.78 -35.12 24.46
N LYS A 168 -43.30 -34.76 25.66
CA LYS A 168 -42.41 -35.63 26.46
C LYS A 168 -43.03 -37.01 26.75
N LYS A 169 -44.34 -37.06 26.98
CA LYS A 169 -45.10 -38.30 27.19
C LYS A 169 -45.46 -38.98 25.88
N LEU A 170 -45.77 -38.20 24.85
CA LEU A 170 -46.18 -38.69 23.54
C LEU A 170 -45.08 -39.50 22.85
N ILE A 171 -43.82 -39.05 22.92
CA ILE A 171 -42.66 -39.75 22.33
C ILE A 171 -42.46 -41.15 22.96
N GLN A 172 -42.87 -41.33 24.23
CA GLN A 172 -42.77 -42.60 24.95
C GLN A 172 -43.93 -43.56 24.62
N SER A 173 -44.92 -43.11 23.83
CA SER A 173 -46.10 -43.90 23.47
C SER A 173 -45.76 -45.08 22.55
N PRO A 174 -46.37 -46.26 22.75
CA PRO A 174 -46.26 -47.36 21.79
C PRO A 174 -46.92 -47.04 20.44
N PHE A 175 -47.83 -46.06 20.37
CA PHE A 175 -48.50 -45.63 19.13
C PHE A 175 -47.79 -44.47 18.43
N CYS A 176 -46.70 -43.93 19.00
CA CYS A 176 -45.93 -42.87 18.36
C CYS A 176 -45.27 -43.40 17.09
N THR A 177 -45.80 -43.03 15.94
CA THR A 177 -45.25 -43.43 14.65
C THR A 177 -43.93 -42.72 14.38
N ILE A 178 -43.14 -43.26 13.46
CA ILE A 178 -41.92 -42.60 12.97
C ILE A 178 -42.28 -41.22 12.41
N GLU A 179 -43.39 -41.09 11.69
CA GLU A 179 -43.87 -39.83 11.12
C GLU A 179 -44.19 -38.78 12.20
N LEU A 180 -44.90 -39.17 13.26
CA LEU A 180 -45.20 -38.27 14.37
C LEU A 180 -43.91 -37.83 15.08
N ASN A 181 -42.99 -38.75 15.32
CA ASN A 181 -41.72 -38.46 15.97
C ASN A 181 -40.84 -37.54 15.12
N GLU A 182 -40.80 -37.74 13.79
CA GLU A 182 -40.11 -36.86 12.85
C GLU A 182 -40.74 -35.47 12.82
N TRP A 183 -42.07 -35.37 12.75
CA TRP A 183 -42.76 -34.07 12.85
C TRP A 183 -42.48 -33.36 14.18
N ILE A 184 -42.49 -34.09 15.29
CA ILE A 184 -42.14 -33.52 16.60
C ILE A 184 -40.71 -32.97 16.58
N LYS A 185 -39.74 -33.79 16.20
CA LYS A 185 -38.31 -33.44 16.27
C LYS A 185 -37.90 -32.36 15.28
N LYS A 186 -38.46 -32.40 14.07
CA LYS A 186 -37.98 -31.59 12.94
C LYS A 186 -38.90 -30.42 12.58
N TYR A 187 -40.16 -30.41 13.04
CA TYR A 187 -41.08 -29.30 12.80
C TYR A 187 -41.52 -28.62 14.09
N PHE A 188 -42.10 -29.35 15.03
CA PHE A 188 -42.62 -28.78 16.28
C PHE A 188 -41.51 -28.24 17.21
N THR A 189 -40.48 -29.03 17.49
CA THR A 189 -39.41 -28.66 18.42
C THR A 189 -38.65 -27.41 17.96
N PRO A 190 -38.26 -27.27 16.68
CA PRO A 190 -37.68 -26.03 16.15
C PRO A 190 -38.50 -24.77 16.43
N LEU A 191 -39.81 -24.81 16.14
CA LEU A 191 -40.69 -23.67 16.34
C LEU A 191 -40.92 -23.39 17.83
N SER A 192 -41.01 -24.44 18.65
CA SER A 192 -41.09 -24.31 20.11
C SER A 192 -39.84 -23.66 20.70
N ASN A 193 -38.65 -24.04 20.23
CA ASN A 193 -37.38 -23.48 20.68
C ASN A 193 -37.27 -21.99 20.33
N LEU A 194 -37.67 -21.61 19.11
CA LEU A 194 -37.75 -20.19 18.72
C LEU A 194 -38.74 -19.42 19.61
N SER A 195 -39.88 -20.01 19.95
CA SER A 195 -40.81 -19.41 20.91
C SER A 195 -40.24 -19.28 22.31
N GLY A 196 -39.45 -20.25 22.77
CA GLY A 196 -38.69 -20.16 24.01
C GLY A 196 -37.66 -19.03 24.04
N MET A 197 -37.20 -18.58 22.87
CA MET A 197 -36.31 -17.42 22.70
C MET A 197 -37.05 -16.07 22.63
N GLY A 198 -38.39 -16.07 22.72
CA GLY A 198 -39.21 -14.86 22.74
C GLY A 198 -39.88 -14.50 21.41
N TYR A 199 -39.80 -15.37 20.40
CA TYR A 199 -40.48 -15.16 19.11
C TYR A 199 -41.88 -15.78 19.11
N GLU A 200 -42.93 -14.98 18.99
CA GLU A 200 -44.31 -15.48 18.98
C GLU A 200 -44.62 -16.21 17.66
N ILE A 201 -44.51 -17.55 17.68
CA ILE A 201 -44.72 -18.41 16.51
C ILE A 201 -45.91 -19.34 16.76
N SER A 202 -47.00 -19.13 16.03
CA SER A 202 -48.15 -20.05 16.00
C SER A 202 -47.86 -21.23 15.06
N LEU A 203 -48.11 -22.46 15.52
CA LEU A 203 -47.95 -23.68 14.70
C LEU A 203 -48.87 -23.68 13.48
N LEU A 204 -50.11 -23.24 13.66
CA LEU A 204 -51.12 -23.21 12.59
C LEU A 204 -50.73 -22.17 11.53
N ASP A 205 -50.28 -21.00 11.98
CA ASP A 205 -49.95 -19.89 11.09
C ASP A 205 -48.75 -20.25 10.22
N TYR A 206 -47.72 -20.88 10.80
CA TYR A 206 -46.57 -21.39 10.05
C TYR A 206 -46.91 -22.55 9.11
N GLN A 207 -47.95 -23.33 9.40
CA GLN A 207 -48.32 -24.46 8.55
C GLN A 207 -49.18 -24.05 7.36
N ILE A 208 -50.07 -23.05 7.52
CA ILE A 208 -51.14 -22.77 6.55
C ILE A 208 -51.15 -21.31 6.09
N ILE A 209 -50.88 -20.35 6.98
CA ILE A 209 -51.16 -18.93 6.72
C ILE A 209 -49.95 -18.21 6.14
N ILE A 210 -48.76 -18.44 6.71
CA ILE A 210 -47.54 -17.71 6.36
C ILE A 210 -46.94 -18.34 5.09
N PRO A 211 -46.74 -17.59 4.00
CA PRO A 211 -46.08 -18.11 2.80
C PRO A 211 -44.65 -18.58 3.10
N ILE A 212 -44.18 -19.60 2.37
CA ILE A 212 -42.83 -20.18 2.54
C ILE A 212 -41.73 -19.11 2.50
N ASN A 213 -41.86 -18.12 1.62
CA ASN A 213 -40.92 -16.99 1.51
C ASN A 213 -40.81 -16.17 2.81
N ASP A 214 -41.93 -15.94 3.47
CA ASP A 214 -41.99 -15.16 4.71
C ASP A 214 -41.50 -15.99 5.89
N GLN A 215 -41.76 -17.31 5.90
CA GLN A 215 -41.19 -18.24 6.89
C GLN A 215 -39.66 -18.24 6.82
N ILE A 216 -39.08 -18.38 5.62
CA ILE A 216 -37.62 -18.33 5.43
C ILE A 216 -37.07 -16.97 5.85
N ASN A 217 -37.75 -15.89 5.47
CA ASN A 217 -37.32 -14.55 5.84
C ASN A 217 -37.32 -14.34 7.37
N GLN A 218 -38.36 -14.81 8.07
CA GLN A 218 -38.41 -14.76 9.54
C GLN A 218 -37.28 -15.60 10.16
N LEU A 219 -37.13 -16.87 9.78
CA LEU A 219 -36.10 -17.77 10.31
C LEU A 219 -34.69 -17.20 10.13
N PHE A 220 -34.37 -16.73 8.94
CA PHE A 220 -33.05 -16.18 8.65
C PHE A 220 -32.83 -14.79 9.27
N THR A 221 -33.86 -13.98 9.42
CA THR A 221 -33.76 -12.70 10.15
C THR A 221 -33.46 -12.96 11.63
N ILE A 222 -34.15 -13.92 12.26
CA ILE A 222 -33.90 -14.34 13.65
C ILE A 222 -32.46 -14.82 13.83
N PHE A 223 -31.98 -15.65 12.90
CA PHE A 223 -30.59 -16.12 12.91
C PHE A 223 -29.57 -15.00 12.79
N LEU A 224 -29.88 -13.93 12.07
CA LEU A 224 -28.97 -12.80 11.88
C LEU A 224 -29.02 -11.77 13.03
N SER A 225 -30.12 -11.71 13.80
CA SER A 225 -30.31 -10.72 14.87
C SER A 225 -29.73 -11.14 16.23
N GLU A 226 -29.58 -12.44 16.45
CA GLU A 226 -29.14 -13.01 17.73
C GLU A 226 -27.62 -13.11 17.84
N ASN A 227 -27.09 -13.18 19.06
CA ASN A 227 -25.65 -13.43 19.28
C ASN A 227 -25.29 -14.93 19.27
N ASN A 228 -26.29 -15.82 19.33
CA ASN A 228 -26.16 -17.27 19.45
C ASN A 228 -26.48 -18.02 18.13
N ASN A 229 -25.88 -17.57 17.03
CA ASN A 229 -26.16 -18.05 15.67
C ASN A 229 -26.10 -19.58 15.52
N SER A 230 -25.09 -20.23 16.12
CA SER A 230 -24.91 -21.68 15.98
C SER A 230 -26.01 -22.49 16.68
N LEU A 231 -26.55 -22.02 17.80
CA LEU A 231 -27.64 -22.72 18.50
C LEU A 231 -28.92 -22.68 17.67
N ILE A 232 -29.30 -21.51 17.17
CA ILE A 232 -30.49 -21.34 16.32
C ILE A 232 -30.35 -22.15 15.04
N MET A 233 -29.16 -22.16 14.43
CA MET A 233 -28.91 -22.94 13.23
C MET A 233 -29.08 -24.45 13.49
N ASN A 234 -28.47 -24.97 14.55
CA ASN A 234 -28.45 -26.41 14.83
C ASN A 234 -29.75 -26.95 15.43
N GLU A 235 -30.43 -26.18 16.28
CA GLU A 235 -31.60 -26.66 17.02
C GLU A 235 -32.93 -26.25 16.36
N CYS A 236 -32.92 -25.23 15.49
CA CYS A 236 -34.14 -24.72 14.86
C CYS A 236 -34.09 -24.83 13.33
N ILE A 237 -33.14 -24.16 12.67
CA ILE A 237 -33.14 -24.02 11.21
C ILE A 237 -32.84 -25.37 10.52
N ILE A 238 -31.74 -26.04 10.85
CA ILE A 238 -31.35 -27.30 10.20
C ILE A 238 -32.47 -28.36 10.31
N PRO A 239 -33.03 -28.66 11.51
CA PRO A 239 -34.11 -29.65 11.61
C PRO A 239 -35.35 -29.26 10.80
N TYR A 240 -35.71 -27.96 10.78
CA TYR A 240 -36.83 -27.46 9.97
C TYR A 240 -36.62 -27.70 8.47
N PHE A 241 -35.42 -27.42 7.95
CA PHE A 241 -35.08 -27.70 6.55
C PHE A 241 -34.93 -29.20 6.26
N GLU A 242 -34.54 -30.03 7.24
CA GLU A 242 -34.55 -31.49 7.11
C GLU A 242 -35.97 -32.05 7.00
N TYR A 243 -36.96 -31.46 7.68
CA TYR A 243 -38.36 -31.86 7.54
C TYR A 243 -38.87 -31.62 6.11
N TYR A 244 -38.50 -30.47 5.52
CA TYR A 244 -38.87 -30.07 4.16
C TYR A 244 -37.82 -30.41 3.10
N GLN A 245 -36.94 -31.38 3.34
CA GLN A 245 -35.79 -31.65 2.47
C GLN A 245 -36.17 -31.85 1.00
N ASN A 246 -37.31 -32.50 0.73
CA ASN A 246 -37.79 -32.79 -0.62
C ASN A 246 -38.65 -31.66 -1.24
N ASN A 247 -38.86 -30.55 -0.54
CA ASN A 247 -39.66 -29.44 -1.03
C ASN A 247 -38.79 -28.49 -1.89
N HIS A 248 -38.84 -28.68 -3.21
CA HIS A 248 -38.10 -27.84 -4.16
C HIS A 248 -38.50 -26.36 -4.12
N GLU A 249 -39.76 -26.04 -3.82
CA GLU A 249 -40.24 -24.66 -3.75
C GLU A 249 -39.55 -23.90 -2.61
N LEU A 250 -39.43 -24.56 -1.45
CA LEU A 250 -38.74 -24.02 -0.28
C LEU A 250 -37.25 -23.78 -0.53
N TRP A 251 -36.55 -24.71 -1.19
CA TRP A 251 -35.14 -24.50 -1.51
C TRP A 251 -34.91 -23.43 -2.59
N ASN A 252 -35.82 -23.27 -3.55
CA ASN A 252 -35.77 -22.15 -4.49
C ASN A 252 -35.94 -20.81 -3.76
N SER A 253 -36.89 -20.72 -2.83
CA SER A 253 -37.07 -19.55 -1.97
C SER A 253 -35.84 -19.21 -1.12
N VAL A 254 -35.07 -20.20 -0.68
CA VAL A 254 -33.77 -19.99 0.01
C VAL A 254 -32.77 -19.32 -0.93
N VAL A 255 -32.63 -19.81 -2.16
CA VAL A 255 -31.73 -19.20 -3.15
C VAL A 255 -32.17 -17.76 -3.45
N ASP A 256 -33.45 -17.53 -3.67
CA ASP A 256 -34.01 -16.18 -3.94
C ASP A 256 -33.78 -15.23 -2.77
N TRP A 257 -33.84 -15.72 -1.53
CA TRP A 257 -33.49 -14.92 -0.36
C TRP A 257 -32.01 -14.52 -0.36
N PHE A 258 -31.10 -15.44 -0.65
CA PHE A 258 -29.68 -15.12 -0.78
C PHE A 258 -29.41 -14.12 -1.91
N VAL A 259 -30.08 -14.26 -3.05
CA VAL A 259 -29.99 -13.30 -4.18
C VAL A 259 -30.42 -11.90 -3.74
N ARG A 260 -31.53 -11.77 -3.00
CA ARG A 260 -32.02 -10.46 -2.51
C ARG A 260 -31.05 -9.78 -1.56
N ILE A 261 -30.37 -10.53 -0.70
CA ILE A 261 -29.38 -9.96 0.24
C ILE A 261 -28.07 -9.62 -0.45
N ALA A 262 -27.68 -10.43 -1.44
CA ALA A 262 -26.50 -10.17 -2.24
C ALA A 262 -26.65 -8.93 -3.15
N ASP A 263 -27.86 -8.67 -3.67
CA ASP A 263 -28.24 -7.53 -4.53
C ASP A 263 -28.62 -6.26 -3.73
N GLY A 264 -28.36 -6.22 -2.42
CA GLY A 264 -28.76 -5.09 -1.56
C GLY A 264 -27.81 -3.88 -1.62
N ASP A 265 -28.33 -2.69 -1.28
CA ASP A 265 -27.61 -1.40 -1.36
C ASP A 265 -26.29 -1.34 -0.57
N LYS A 266 -26.14 -2.17 0.49
CA LYS A 266 -24.92 -2.26 1.31
C LYS A 266 -24.22 -3.60 1.08
N MET A 267 -23.36 -3.66 0.06
CA MET A 267 -22.61 -4.89 -0.27
C MET A 267 -21.92 -5.53 0.93
N ILE A 268 -21.16 -4.76 1.73
CA ILE A 268 -20.40 -5.31 2.89
C ILE A 268 -21.33 -6.03 3.87
N GLU A 269 -22.52 -5.48 4.12
CA GLU A 269 -23.50 -6.08 5.02
C GLU A 269 -24.06 -7.39 4.43
N GLY A 270 -24.33 -7.41 3.12
CA GLY A 270 -24.71 -8.62 2.39
C GLY A 270 -23.66 -9.71 2.49
N PHE A 271 -22.38 -9.38 2.27
CA PHE A 271 -21.26 -10.31 2.45
C PHE A 271 -21.18 -10.83 3.89
N LYS A 272 -21.29 -9.98 4.90
CA LYS A 272 -21.27 -10.44 6.31
C LYS A 272 -22.42 -11.40 6.61
N LYS A 273 -23.63 -11.11 6.14
CA LYS A 273 -24.80 -11.99 6.30
C LYS A 273 -24.57 -13.35 5.65
N VAL A 274 -24.10 -13.39 4.40
CA VAL A 274 -23.80 -14.65 3.70
C VAL A 274 -22.67 -15.43 4.38
N LEU A 275 -21.66 -14.73 4.93
CA LEU A 275 -20.55 -15.37 5.64
C LEU A 275 -21.03 -16.13 6.89
N CYS A 276 -22.03 -15.60 7.61
CA CYS A 276 -22.61 -16.29 8.76
C CYS A 276 -23.15 -17.68 8.37
N PHE A 277 -23.78 -17.82 7.20
CA PHE A 277 -24.24 -19.13 6.70
C PHE A 277 -23.08 -20.01 6.23
N CYS A 278 -22.04 -19.43 5.62
CA CYS A 278 -20.86 -20.19 5.19
C CYS A 278 -20.10 -20.83 6.36
N ARG A 279 -20.16 -20.23 7.55
CA ARG A 279 -19.52 -20.76 8.77
C ARG A 279 -20.24 -21.98 9.34
N GLU A 280 -21.50 -22.19 8.99
CA GLU A 280 -22.32 -23.30 9.50
C GLU A 280 -22.19 -24.54 8.61
N GLU A 281 -21.17 -25.36 8.87
CA GLU A 281 -20.82 -26.54 8.05
C GLU A 281 -21.99 -27.51 7.85
N LYS A 282 -22.80 -27.75 8.90
CA LYS A 282 -23.95 -28.66 8.80
C LYS A 282 -25.04 -28.13 7.86
N PHE A 283 -25.23 -26.82 7.81
CA PHE A 283 -26.18 -26.21 6.87
C PHE A 283 -25.68 -26.36 5.42
N LEU A 284 -24.38 -26.19 5.19
CA LEU A 284 -23.77 -26.44 3.88
C LEU A 284 -23.86 -27.93 3.46
N LEU A 285 -23.68 -28.87 4.41
CA LEU A 285 -23.90 -30.30 4.16
C LEU A 285 -25.35 -30.62 3.81
N LEU A 286 -26.31 -29.96 4.45
CA LEU A 286 -27.72 -30.08 4.12
C LEU A 286 -28.01 -29.55 2.72
N MET A 287 -27.49 -28.37 2.36
CA MET A 287 -27.59 -27.83 1.00
C MET A 287 -26.91 -28.74 -0.03
N LYS A 288 -25.81 -29.41 0.31
CA LYS A 288 -25.14 -30.39 -0.55
C LYS A 288 -26.02 -31.59 -0.88
N SER A 289 -26.96 -31.96 -0.01
CA SER A 289 -27.95 -33.00 -0.35
C SER A 289 -28.87 -32.58 -1.51
N GLN A 290 -28.92 -31.29 -1.82
CA GLN A 290 -29.62 -30.68 -2.95
C GLN A 290 -28.61 -30.08 -3.94
N ASP A 291 -28.06 -30.91 -4.82
CA ASP A 291 -26.96 -30.55 -5.74
C ASP A 291 -27.18 -29.24 -6.54
N ASP A 292 -28.41 -28.93 -6.96
CA ASP A 292 -28.72 -27.69 -7.70
C ASP A 292 -28.64 -26.43 -6.81
N VAL A 293 -29.05 -26.56 -5.54
CA VAL A 293 -29.10 -25.47 -4.56
C VAL A 293 -27.69 -25.05 -4.15
N ILE A 294 -26.82 -26.02 -3.81
CA ILE A 294 -25.44 -25.72 -3.44
C ILE A 294 -24.66 -25.12 -4.63
N LYS A 295 -24.93 -25.57 -5.86
CA LYS A 295 -24.35 -24.98 -7.08
C LYS A 295 -24.76 -23.52 -7.25
N LYS A 296 -26.06 -23.22 -7.14
CA LYS A 296 -26.59 -21.84 -7.18
C LYS A 296 -26.01 -20.97 -6.07
N PHE A 297 -25.83 -21.52 -4.86
CA PHE A 297 -25.22 -20.80 -3.74
C PHE A 297 -23.73 -20.47 -3.98
N ILE A 298 -22.95 -21.43 -4.49
CA ILE A 298 -21.54 -21.18 -4.85
C ILE A 298 -21.45 -20.13 -5.98
N ASN A 299 -22.31 -20.24 -7.00
CA ASN A 299 -22.39 -19.26 -8.08
C ASN A 299 -22.77 -17.86 -7.59
N LEU A 300 -23.66 -17.77 -6.60
CA LEU A 300 -24.02 -16.51 -5.94
C LEU A 300 -22.78 -15.86 -5.29
N ILE A 301 -22.01 -16.61 -4.51
CA ILE A 301 -20.80 -16.08 -3.85
C ILE A 301 -19.80 -15.55 -4.88
N ILE A 302 -19.58 -16.28 -5.97
CA ILE A 302 -18.69 -15.83 -7.05
C ILE A 302 -19.24 -14.59 -7.74
N THR A 303 -20.56 -14.54 -7.98
CA THR A 303 -21.22 -13.36 -8.55
C THR A 303 -21.04 -12.15 -7.65
N MET A 304 -21.17 -12.31 -6.33
CA MET A 304 -20.92 -11.26 -5.36
C MET A 304 -19.48 -10.77 -5.44
N ILE A 305 -18.49 -11.67 -5.49
CA ILE A 305 -17.07 -11.30 -5.59
C ILE A 305 -16.80 -10.53 -6.89
N LEU A 306 -17.32 -11.02 -8.01
CA LEU A 306 -17.12 -10.38 -9.32
C LEU A 306 -17.85 -9.04 -9.42
N SER A 307 -19.03 -8.90 -8.84
CA SER A 307 -19.82 -7.66 -8.89
C SER A 307 -19.39 -6.63 -7.85
N CYS A 308 -18.39 -6.95 -7.02
CA CYS A 308 -17.95 -6.09 -5.94
C CYS A 308 -17.21 -4.85 -6.49
N SER A 309 -17.82 -3.68 -6.31
CA SER A 309 -17.23 -2.38 -6.65
C SER A 309 -16.22 -1.89 -5.61
N ASP A 310 -16.29 -2.41 -4.39
CA ASP A 310 -15.50 -1.91 -3.26
C ASP A 310 -14.19 -2.68 -3.08
N SER A 311 -13.08 -1.95 -3.02
CA SER A 311 -11.73 -2.51 -2.89
C SER A 311 -11.16 -2.29 -1.48
N ASN A 312 -11.83 -2.80 -0.45
CA ASN A 312 -11.40 -2.65 0.93
C ASN A 312 -10.77 -3.96 1.48
N LEU A 313 -9.79 -3.83 2.37
CA LEU A 313 -9.13 -4.97 3.02
C LEU A 313 -10.13 -5.93 3.69
N GLU A 314 -11.15 -5.38 4.36
CA GLU A 314 -12.22 -6.17 5.00
C GLU A 314 -12.95 -7.06 3.98
N MET A 315 -13.22 -6.55 2.78
CA MET A 315 -13.85 -7.32 1.70
C MET A 315 -12.96 -8.45 1.22
N PHE A 316 -11.66 -8.20 1.03
CA PHE A 316 -10.72 -9.27 0.68
C PHE A 316 -10.61 -10.34 1.76
N ILE A 317 -10.76 -9.99 3.05
CA ILE A 317 -10.74 -10.97 4.15
C ILE A 317 -12.01 -11.82 4.14
N ILE A 318 -13.19 -11.18 4.07
CA ILE A 318 -14.49 -11.88 4.07
C ILE A 318 -14.58 -12.83 2.86
N THR A 319 -14.23 -12.36 1.66
CA THR A 319 -14.27 -13.17 0.44
C THR A 319 -13.29 -14.35 0.48
N LYS A 320 -12.09 -14.15 1.02
CA LYS A 320 -11.12 -15.24 1.25
C LYS A 320 -11.68 -16.31 2.19
N GLU A 321 -12.31 -15.91 3.28
CA GLU A 321 -12.92 -16.81 4.25
C GLU A 321 -14.06 -17.61 3.60
N MET A 322 -14.99 -16.95 2.92
CA MET A 322 -16.08 -17.59 2.18
C MET A 322 -15.58 -18.63 1.18
N LEU A 323 -14.64 -18.26 0.31
CA LEU A 323 -14.09 -19.16 -0.70
C LEU A 323 -13.40 -20.38 -0.08
N THR A 324 -12.73 -20.21 1.06
CA THR A 324 -12.08 -21.31 1.78
C THR A 324 -13.11 -22.29 2.35
N LEU A 325 -14.22 -21.77 2.90
CA LEU A 325 -15.29 -22.57 3.50
C LEU A 325 -16.10 -23.34 2.46
N ILE A 326 -16.35 -22.76 1.27
CA ILE A 326 -17.11 -23.43 0.21
C ILE A 326 -16.28 -24.36 -0.68
N LYS A 327 -14.95 -24.26 -0.65
CA LYS A 327 -14.04 -25.08 -1.46
C LYS A 327 -14.35 -26.59 -1.42
N PRO A 328 -14.60 -27.22 -0.26
CA PRO A 328 -14.88 -28.66 -0.16
C PRO A 328 -16.17 -29.12 -0.86
N PHE A 329 -17.05 -28.19 -1.22
CA PHE A 329 -18.36 -28.44 -1.81
C PHE A 329 -18.36 -28.31 -3.34
N THR A 330 -17.20 -28.02 -3.96
CA THR A 330 -17.06 -27.96 -5.43
C THR A 330 -16.66 -29.31 -6.04
N VAL A 331 -16.74 -29.40 -7.37
CA VAL A 331 -16.40 -30.61 -8.12
C VAL A 331 -14.88 -30.83 -8.14
N ASN A 332 -14.44 -32.00 -7.68
CA ASN A 332 -13.06 -32.47 -7.77
C ASN A 332 -12.78 -33.04 -9.17
N GLU A 333 -11.76 -32.52 -9.85
CA GLU A 333 -11.27 -33.12 -11.10
C GLU A 333 -10.39 -34.34 -10.78
N THR A 334 -10.93 -35.55 -10.88
CA THR A 334 -10.13 -36.77 -11.05
C THR A 334 -10.08 -37.26 -12.49
N GLU A 335 -10.66 -36.55 -13.46
CA GLU A 335 -10.63 -36.97 -14.86
C GLU A 335 -9.97 -35.90 -15.74
N ILE A 336 -8.72 -36.21 -16.10
CA ILE A 336 -8.00 -35.91 -17.35
C ILE A 336 -8.60 -34.75 -18.18
N GLU A 337 -7.91 -33.62 -18.22
CA GLU A 337 -7.60 -32.96 -19.50
C GLU A 337 -6.46 -31.94 -19.35
N ILE A 338 -5.47 -32.15 -20.20
CA ILE A 338 -4.31 -31.31 -20.47
C ILE A 338 -4.84 -30.04 -21.19
N ASP A 339 -4.25 -28.86 -20.91
CA ASP A 339 -4.54 -27.52 -21.48
C ASP A 339 -5.55 -26.57 -20.78
N GLY A 340 -5.88 -26.78 -19.50
CA GLY A 340 -6.89 -25.97 -18.78
C GLY A 340 -6.55 -24.53 -18.34
N LYS A 341 -5.30 -24.04 -18.48
CA LYS A 341 -4.95 -22.69 -17.95
C LYS A 341 -5.48 -21.52 -18.80
N LEU A 342 -5.62 -21.68 -20.11
CA LEU A 342 -6.00 -20.58 -21.03
C LEU A 342 -7.52 -20.42 -21.20
N GLN A 343 -8.33 -21.44 -20.94
CA GLN A 343 -9.79 -21.36 -21.15
C GLN A 343 -10.55 -20.81 -19.93
N GLN A 344 -10.05 -20.99 -18.70
CA GLN A 344 -10.77 -20.61 -17.47
C GLN A 344 -10.77 -19.10 -17.20
N GLU A 345 -9.67 -18.40 -17.47
CA GLU A 345 -9.55 -16.93 -17.29
C GLU A 345 -10.46 -16.16 -18.26
N SER A 346 -10.54 -16.63 -19.52
CA SER A 346 -11.36 -16.03 -20.57
C SER A 346 -12.87 -16.14 -20.34
N ASN A 347 -13.32 -17.12 -19.55
CA ASN A 347 -14.74 -17.32 -19.25
C ASN A 347 -15.21 -16.40 -18.11
N LEU A 348 -14.44 -16.26 -17.03
CA LEU A 348 -14.79 -15.35 -15.92
C LEU A 348 -14.87 -13.87 -16.36
N LEU A 349 -13.97 -13.44 -17.24
CA LEU A 349 -13.95 -12.08 -17.78
C LEU A 349 -15.17 -11.78 -18.68
N LYS A 350 -15.71 -12.78 -19.40
CA LYS A 350 -16.94 -12.62 -20.20
C LYS A 350 -18.17 -12.35 -19.34
N PHE A 351 -18.21 -12.89 -18.13
CA PHE A 351 -19.32 -12.70 -17.19
C PHE A 351 -19.28 -11.36 -16.44
N SER A 352 -18.16 -10.63 -16.49
CA SER A 352 -17.93 -9.41 -15.66
C SER A 352 -18.49 -8.09 -16.23
N ASN A 353 -19.23 -8.13 -17.35
CA ASN A 353 -19.68 -6.93 -18.06
C ASN A 353 -21.18 -6.60 -17.86
N GLY A 354 -21.89 -7.26 -16.93
CA GLY A 354 -23.34 -7.11 -16.74
C GLY A 354 -23.77 -6.80 -15.31
N ASP A 355 -25.04 -6.39 -15.17
CA ASP A 355 -25.78 -6.22 -13.93
C ASP A 355 -25.74 -7.49 -13.06
N PHE A 356 -25.80 -7.40 -11.72
CA PHE A 356 -25.61 -8.53 -10.79
C PHE A 356 -26.45 -9.76 -11.18
N LYS A 357 -27.72 -9.54 -11.52
CA LYS A 357 -28.66 -10.58 -11.97
C LYS A 357 -28.28 -11.22 -13.30
N GLN A 358 -27.71 -10.47 -14.24
CA GLN A 358 -27.26 -11.00 -15.53
C GLN A 358 -26.06 -11.93 -15.33
N THR A 359 -25.09 -11.50 -14.52
CA THR A 359 -23.91 -12.30 -14.17
C THR A 359 -24.30 -13.60 -13.45
N PHE A 360 -25.23 -13.53 -12.50
CA PHE A 360 -25.75 -14.72 -11.80
C PHE A 360 -26.43 -15.71 -12.76
N ASN A 361 -27.31 -15.21 -13.63
CA ASN A 361 -28.04 -16.04 -14.57
C ASN A 361 -27.11 -16.71 -15.60
N GLN A 362 -26.08 -16.00 -16.07
CA GLN A 362 -25.08 -16.55 -16.99
C GLN A 362 -24.20 -17.62 -16.36
N LEU A 363 -23.83 -17.47 -15.07
CA LEU A 363 -23.06 -18.49 -14.34
C LEU A 363 -23.91 -19.74 -14.05
N ASN A 364 -25.19 -19.58 -13.73
CA ASN A 364 -26.11 -20.72 -13.54
C ASN A 364 -26.36 -21.52 -14.83
N LEU A 365 -26.26 -20.89 -16.00
CA LEU A 365 -26.42 -21.57 -17.30
C LEU A 365 -25.18 -22.39 -17.73
N ASN A 366 -23.98 -22.03 -17.27
CA ASN A 366 -22.71 -22.50 -17.84
C ASN A 366 -21.95 -23.57 -17.01
N SER A 367 -22.64 -24.29 -16.11
CA SER A 367 -22.16 -25.44 -15.31
C SER A 367 -21.30 -25.15 -14.06
N SER A 368 -21.16 -26.19 -13.22
CA SER A 368 -20.62 -26.17 -11.85
C SER A 368 -19.19 -25.63 -11.74
N VAL A 369 -18.97 -24.73 -10.78
CA VAL A 369 -17.65 -24.17 -10.46
C VAL A 369 -16.69 -25.27 -10.01
N LYS A 370 -15.47 -25.22 -10.57
CA LYS A 370 -14.39 -26.18 -10.29
C LYS A 370 -13.51 -25.71 -9.14
N ASN A 371 -12.89 -26.66 -8.44
CA ASN A 371 -11.95 -26.37 -7.34
C ASN A 371 -10.78 -25.47 -7.77
N LYS A 372 -10.25 -25.66 -8.99
CA LYS A 372 -9.19 -24.82 -9.58
C LYS A 372 -9.62 -23.36 -9.74
N THR A 373 -10.89 -23.10 -10.03
CA THR A 373 -11.42 -21.74 -10.15
C THR A 373 -11.41 -21.03 -8.80
N ILE A 374 -11.76 -21.73 -7.72
CA ILE A 374 -11.67 -21.18 -6.36
C ILE A 374 -10.21 -20.93 -5.99
N ASP A 375 -9.29 -21.85 -6.28
CA ASP A 375 -7.86 -21.65 -5.99
C ASP A 375 -7.28 -20.46 -6.74
N TYR A 376 -7.70 -20.26 -7.99
CA TYR A 376 -7.33 -19.08 -8.77
C TYR A 376 -7.85 -17.78 -8.14
N LEU A 377 -9.13 -17.73 -7.76
CA LEU A 377 -9.73 -16.57 -7.09
C LEU A 377 -9.07 -16.29 -5.73
N LEU A 378 -8.77 -17.32 -4.94
CA LEU A 378 -8.04 -17.18 -3.68
C LEU A 378 -6.65 -16.58 -3.88
N ASP A 379 -5.95 -16.94 -4.93
CA ASP A 379 -4.65 -16.37 -5.25
C ASP A 379 -4.75 -14.91 -5.72
N ILE A 380 -5.78 -14.55 -6.47
CA ILE A 380 -6.06 -13.14 -6.80
C ILE A 380 -6.42 -12.33 -5.56
N ILE A 381 -7.28 -12.85 -4.69
CA ILE A 381 -7.65 -12.18 -3.42
C ILE A 381 -6.41 -11.92 -2.57
N LYS A 382 -5.51 -12.91 -2.41
CA LYS A 382 -4.25 -12.71 -1.66
C LYS A 382 -3.40 -11.61 -2.28
N SER A 383 -3.32 -11.54 -3.61
CA SER A 383 -2.58 -10.48 -4.28
C SER A 383 -3.29 -9.12 -4.17
N GLY A 384 -4.63 -9.09 -4.17
CA GLY A 384 -5.44 -7.91 -3.91
C GLY A 384 -5.31 -7.37 -2.49
N GLN A 385 -5.13 -8.25 -1.49
CA GLN A 385 -4.82 -7.86 -0.11
C GLN A 385 -3.51 -7.07 -0.04
N LEU A 386 -2.49 -7.47 -0.80
CA LEU A 386 -1.22 -6.77 -0.89
C LEU A 386 -1.35 -5.47 -1.71
N LEU A 387 -2.13 -5.48 -2.79
CA LEU A 387 -2.43 -4.32 -3.65
C LEU A 387 -3.53 -3.40 -3.10
N ASN A 388 -3.93 -3.54 -1.83
CA ASN A 388 -5.04 -2.79 -1.25
C ASN A 388 -4.83 -1.25 -1.32
N SER A 389 -3.56 -0.81 -1.29
CA SER A 389 -3.19 0.60 -1.45
C SER A 389 -3.58 1.20 -2.80
N ASN A 390 -3.65 0.38 -3.85
CA ASN A 390 -4.02 0.82 -5.20
C ASN A 390 -5.53 1.03 -5.37
N LYS A 391 -6.35 0.59 -4.41
CA LYS A 391 -7.83 0.67 -4.46
C LYS A 391 -8.41 0.05 -5.74
N LEU A 392 -7.88 -1.10 -6.13
CA LEU A 392 -8.32 -1.85 -7.30
C LEU A 392 -9.47 -2.79 -6.92
N THR A 393 -10.56 -2.74 -7.68
CA THR A 393 -11.68 -3.68 -7.54
C THR A 393 -11.26 -5.08 -7.98
N PHE A 394 -12.05 -6.09 -7.63
CA PHE A 394 -11.78 -7.46 -8.05
C PHE A 394 -11.72 -7.62 -9.57
N ILE A 395 -12.63 -6.96 -10.29
CA ILE A 395 -12.63 -6.97 -11.76
C ILE A 395 -11.37 -6.29 -12.30
N SER A 396 -10.97 -5.14 -11.73
CA SER A 396 -9.78 -4.45 -12.24
C SER A 396 -8.52 -5.28 -11.99
N LEU A 397 -8.41 -5.98 -10.86
CA LEU A 397 -7.32 -6.93 -10.59
C LEU A 397 -7.28 -8.09 -11.59
N LEU A 398 -8.45 -8.67 -11.93
CA LEU A 398 -8.56 -9.71 -12.95
C LEU A 398 -8.13 -9.20 -14.33
N LYS A 399 -8.58 -8.01 -14.71
CA LYS A 399 -8.24 -7.37 -16.01
C LYS A 399 -6.78 -6.89 -16.05
N LEU A 400 -6.16 -6.60 -14.91
CA LEU A 400 -4.81 -6.04 -14.83
C LEU A 400 -3.77 -6.98 -15.45
N LYS A 401 -3.91 -8.30 -15.23
CA LYS A 401 -3.00 -9.32 -15.76
C LYS A 401 -2.89 -9.29 -17.29
N ASP A 402 -4.00 -9.02 -17.97
CA ASP A 402 -4.09 -8.99 -19.45
C ASP A 402 -3.98 -7.57 -20.02
N SER A 403 -3.86 -6.55 -19.17
CA SER A 403 -3.83 -5.15 -19.59
C SER A 403 -2.53 -4.76 -20.32
N THR A 404 -2.48 -3.53 -20.83
CA THR A 404 -1.30 -2.98 -21.51
C THR A 404 -0.17 -2.70 -20.52
N HIS A 405 1.07 -2.67 -21.03
CA HIS A 405 2.26 -2.36 -20.22
C HIS A 405 2.12 -1.04 -19.45
N GLU A 406 1.64 0.03 -20.10
CA GLU A 406 1.46 1.35 -19.47
C GLU A 406 0.49 1.33 -18.26
N ILE A 407 -0.61 0.56 -18.35
CA ILE A 407 -1.58 0.45 -17.25
C ILE A 407 -0.96 -0.33 -16.09
N GLN A 408 -0.29 -1.44 -16.39
CA GLN A 408 0.43 -2.23 -15.39
C GLN A 408 1.51 -1.39 -14.70
N LEU A 409 2.31 -0.63 -15.46
CA LEU A 409 3.38 0.22 -14.95
C LEU A 409 2.85 1.29 -13.99
N ASN A 410 1.79 2.00 -14.38
CA ASN A 410 1.18 3.04 -13.55
C ASN A 410 0.68 2.50 -12.21
N GLU A 411 0.02 1.34 -12.21
CA GLU A 411 -0.44 0.68 -10.99
C GLU A 411 0.72 0.11 -10.17
N PHE A 412 1.75 -0.44 -10.82
CA PHE A 412 2.92 -0.95 -10.13
C PHE A 412 3.72 0.14 -9.42
N VAL A 413 3.89 1.32 -10.04
CA VAL A 413 4.52 2.48 -9.42
C VAL A 413 3.76 2.95 -8.17
N LYS A 414 2.41 2.97 -8.22
CA LYS A 414 1.58 3.27 -7.03
C LYS A 414 1.80 2.25 -5.92
N PHE A 415 1.87 0.97 -6.28
CA PHE A 415 2.09 -0.11 -5.32
C PHE A 415 3.48 0.00 -4.67
N ILE A 416 4.55 0.12 -5.46
CA ILE A 416 5.92 0.33 -4.96
C ILE A 416 5.95 1.54 -4.03
N LYS A 417 5.34 2.65 -4.42
CA LYS A 417 5.29 3.85 -3.59
C LYS A 417 4.68 3.56 -2.22
N SER A 418 3.52 2.89 -2.19
CA SER A 418 2.84 2.57 -0.94
C SER A 418 3.61 1.59 -0.06
N GLU A 419 4.21 0.55 -0.65
CA GLU A 419 4.91 -0.50 0.08
C GLU A 419 6.26 0.00 0.63
N LEU A 420 6.94 0.88 -0.11
CA LEU A 420 8.23 1.44 0.30
C LEU A 420 8.11 2.61 1.29
N GLU A 421 7.00 3.36 1.31
CA GLU A 421 6.77 4.49 2.23
C GLU A 421 6.37 4.05 3.66
N LEU A 422 6.05 2.76 3.88
CA LEU A 422 5.77 2.24 5.21
C LEU A 422 7.02 2.29 6.12
N PRO A 423 6.88 2.75 7.38
CA PRO A 423 8.02 2.88 8.29
C PRO A 423 8.59 1.51 8.67
N LYS A 424 9.82 1.23 8.22
CA LYS A 424 10.52 -0.04 8.46
C LYS A 424 11.66 0.17 9.45
N LYS A 425 11.74 -0.70 10.46
CA LYS A 425 12.75 -0.57 11.53
C LYS A 425 13.93 -1.51 11.33
N ASN A 426 13.69 -2.69 10.74
CA ASN A 426 14.68 -3.76 10.65
C ASN A 426 14.92 -4.25 9.22
N LYS A 427 16.08 -4.90 9.00
CA LYS A 427 16.40 -5.59 7.73
C LYS A 427 15.32 -6.62 7.33
N LYS A 428 14.73 -7.31 8.31
CA LYS A 428 13.66 -8.30 8.06
C LYS A 428 12.41 -7.67 7.44
N ASP A 429 12.02 -6.48 7.90
CA ASP A 429 10.84 -5.76 7.41
C ASP A 429 11.05 -5.35 5.95
N TRP A 430 12.27 -4.94 5.59
CA TRP A 430 12.65 -4.64 4.21
C TRP A 430 12.60 -5.87 3.30
N LYS A 431 13.11 -7.02 3.76
CA LYS A 431 13.02 -8.28 3.00
C LYS A 431 11.57 -8.67 2.70
N ILE A 432 10.67 -8.57 3.68
CA ILE A 432 9.24 -8.88 3.49
C ILE A 432 8.62 -7.99 2.39
N SER A 433 8.96 -6.70 2.37
CA SER A 433 8.49 -5.80 1.31
C SER A 433 9.10 -6.12 -0.06
N PHE A 434 10.37 -6.51 -0.14
CA PHE A 434 10.96 -6.90 -1.42
C PHE A 434 10.39 -8.22 -1.94
N ASP A 435 10.13 -9.18 -1.05
CA ASP A 435 9.43 -10.44 -1.37
C ASP A 435 8.00 -10.19 -1.85
N SER A 436 7.27 -9.26 -1.21
CA SER A 436 5.91 -8.89 -1.63
C SER A 436 5.93 -8.27 -3.02
N ILE A 437 6.85 -7.34 -3.30
CA ILE A 437 7.02 -6.70 -4.61
C ILE A 437 7.38 -7.72 -5.69
N LYS A 438 8.38 -8.56 -5.45
CA LYS A 438 8.79 -9.62 -6.38
C LYS A 438 7.64 -10.57 -6.71
N ARG A 439 6.95 -11.05 -5.68
CA ARG A 439 5.82 -11.98 -5.83
C ARG A 439 4.68 -11.37 -6.64
N ILE A 440 4.36 -10.10 -6.43
CA ILE A 440 3.27 -9.44 -7.17
C ILE A 440 3.69 -9.15 -8.61
N ASN A 441 4.95 -8.75 -8.84
CA ASN A 441 5.48 -8.54 -10.19
C ASN A 441 5.37 -9.82 -11.03
N GLU A 442 5.81 -10.95 -10.48
CA GLU A 442 5.79 -12.26 -11.16
C GLU A 442 4.38 -12.85 -11.33
N LYS A 443 3.37 -12.40 -10.57
CA LYS A 443 2.00 -12.95 -10.62
C LYS A 443 0.98 -12.09 -11.34
N ILE A 444 1.05 -10.76 -11.17
CA ILE A 444 0.05 -9.81 -11.68
C ILE A 444 0.63 -8.96 -12.80
N PHE A 445 1.79 -8.35 -12.57
CA PHE A 445 2.39 -7.40 -13.51
C PHE A 445 3.29 -8.10 -14.53
N LEU A 446 2.74 -9.07 -15.25
CA LEU A 446 3.47 -9.95 -16.15
C LEU A 446 4.13 -9.24 -17.34
N LYS A 447 3.72 -8.02 -17.67
CA LYS A 447 4.32 -7.24 -18.77
C LYS A 447 5.49 -6.38 -18.34
N ILE A 448 5.73 -6.20 -17.04
CA ILE A 448 6.85 -5.42 -16.53
C ILE A 448 8.06 -6.34 -16.43
N ALA A 449 9.15 -5.97 -17.10
CA ALA A 449 10.38 -6.75 -17.01
C ALA A 449 10.98 -6.67 -15.60
N ASN A 450 11.60 -7.75 -15.12
CA ASN A 450 12.25 -7.75 -13.81
C ASN A 450 13.32 -6.64 -13.68
N LYS A 451 14.02 -6.32 -14.78
CA LYS A 451 14.98 -5.20 -14.82
C LYS A 451 14.30 -3.84 -14.58
N GLU A 452 13.21 -3.56 -15.30
CA GLU A 452 12.42 -2.33 -15.15
C GLU A 452 11.88 -2.20 -13.72
N SER A 453 11.44 -3.32 -13.11
CA SER A 453 11.05 -3.34 -11.71
C SER A 453 12.20 -2.96 -10.76
N CYS A 454 13.42 -3.47 -10.98
CA CYS A 454 14.57 -3.14 -10.16
C CYS A 454 14.95 -1.65 -10.29
N GLU A 455 14.92 -1.09 -11.49
CA GLU A 455 15.16 0.34 -11.73
C GLU A 455 14.19 1.19 -10.90
N LEU A 456 12.88 0.94 -11.02
CA LEU A 456 11.86 1.68 -10.27
C LEU A 456 12.03 1.59 -8.75
N ILE A 457 12.39 0.41 -8.23
CA ILE A 457 12.64 0.21 -6.80
C ILE A 457 13.84 1.05 -6.35
N ILE A 458 14.96 0.99 -7.08
CA ILE A 458 16.17 1.74 -6.72
C ILE A 458 15.92 3.24 -6.84
N GLU A 459 15.30 3.72 -7.92
CA GLU A 459 14.94 5.14 -8.09
C GLU A 459 14.09 5.64 -6.91
N LYS A 460 13.08 4.86 -6.51
CA LYS A 460 12.21 5.24 -5.39
C LYS A 460 12.92 5.19 -4.05
N LEU A 461 13.77 4.20 -3.79
CA LEU A 461 14.57 4.12 -2.56
C LEU A 461 15.58 5.28 -2.46
N LEU A 462 16.17 5.68 -3.59
CA LEU A 462 17.05 6.86 -3.68
C LEU A 462 16.26 8.12 -3.32
N LEU A 463 15.09 8.34 -3.91
CA LEU A 463 14.21 9.47 -3.58
C LEU A 463 13.82 9.51 -2.09
N LEU A 464 13.57 8.34 -1.48
CA LEU A 464 13.27 8.20 -0.05
C LEU A 464 14.51 8.30 0.86
N LYS A 465 15.72 8.42 0.29
CA LYS A 465 17.02 8.46 1.00
C LYS A 465 17.22 7.28 1.96
N SER A 466 16.68 6.11 1.60
CA SER A 466 16.73 4.89 2.43
C SER A 466 17.99 4.07 2.12
N TRP A 467 19.16 4.62 2.45
CA TRP A 467 20.47 4.08 2.06
C TRP A 467 20.72 2.63 2.47
N ASP A 468 20.33 2.25 3.70
CA ASP A 468 20.50 0.88 4.20
C ASP A 468 19.65 -0.15 3.43
N ALA A 469 18.47 0.28 2.96
CA ALA A 469 17.60 -0.56 2.15
C ALA A 469 18.18 -0.78 0.74
N ILE A 470 18.82 0.26 0.17
CA ILE A 470 19.51 0.15 -1.13
C ILE A 470 20.69 -0.80 -1.01
N LYS A 471 21.51 -0.69 0.04
CA LYS A 471 22.61 -1.64 0.30
C LYS A 471 22.10 -3.07 0.39
N LEU A 472 21.01 -3.30 1.11
CA LEU A 472 20.39 -4.62 1.23
C LEU A 472 19.86 -5.15 -0.11
N PHE A 473 19.32 -4.28 -0.95
CA PHE A 473 18.77 -4.66 -2.26
C PHE A 473 19.86 -5.02 -3.28
N ILE A 474 21.01 -4.35 -3.20
CA ILE A 474 22.16 -4.54 -4.12
C ILE A 474 23.11 -5.64 -3.63
N SER A 475 23.24 -5.87 -2.32
CA SER A 475 24.21 -6.82 -1.76
C SER A 475 23.96 -8.25 -2.23
N GLU A 476 25.00 -8.88 -2.80
CA GLU A 476 24.99 -10.29 -3.21
C GLU A 476 25.22 -11.27 -2.04
N ASP A 477 25.47 -10.77 -0.83
CA ASP A 477 25.95 -11.56 0.32
C ASP A 477 24.95 -12.62 0.84
N ASP A 478 23.66 -12.53 0.49
CA ASP A 478 22.66 -13.56 0.79
C ASP A 478 22.38 -14.39 -0.48
N TYR A 479 23.12 -15.49 -0.65
CA TYR A 479 22.99 -16.45 -1.76
C TYR A 479 21.56 -16.93 -2.06
N ASP A 480 20.64 -16.83 -1.09
CA ASP A 480 19.23 -17.24 -1.23
C ASP A 480 18.29 -16.15 -1.78
N TYR A 481 18.69 -14.87 -1.78
CA TYR A 481 17.79 -13.75 -2.09
C TYR A 481 18.46 -12.65 -2.93
N ASN A 482 18.75 -12.94 -4.20
CA ASN A 482 19.11 -11.89 -5.14
C ASN A 482 17.85 -11.16 -5.65
N TYR A 483 17.65 -9.92 -5.20
CA TYR A 483 16.53 -9.06 -5.61
C TYR A 483 16.89 -8.16 -6.79
N ASN A 484 18.18 -7.94 -7.05
CA ASN A 484 18.66 -7.08 -8.12
C ASN A 484 18.96 -7.88 -9.39
N TYR A 485 18.18 -7.65 -10.44
CA TYR A 485 18.40 -8.25 -11.76
C TYR A 485 19.18 -7.33 -12.72
N LEU A 486 19.57 -6.12 -12.26
CA LEU A 486 20.42 -5.22 -13.02
C LEU A 486 21.87 -5.65 -12.91
N ASN A 487 22.62 -5.47 -14.00
CA ASN A 487 24.06 -5.66 -13.93
C ASN A 487 24.70 -4.52 -13.11
N ASN A 488 25.96 -4.71 -12.73
CA ASN A 488 26.70 -3.73 -11.93
C ASN A 488 26.83 -2.37 -12.62
N GLU A 489 26.88 -2.33 -13.96
CA GLU A 489 26.97 -1.09 -14.74
C GLU A 489 25.64 -0.31 -14.76
N GLU A 490 24.52 -0.98 -14.98
CA GLU A 490 23.15 -0.44 -14.94
C GLU A 490 22.86 0.14 -13.55
N THR A 491 23.17 -0.62 -12.50
CA THR A 491 23.04 -0.18 -11.10
C THR A 491 23.90 1.06 -10.83
N PHE A 492 25.16 1.05 -11.26
CA PHE A 492 26.09 2.17 -11.10
C PHE A 492 25.58 3.44 -11.78
N ASN A 493 25.21 3.35 -13.07
CA ASN A 493 24.74 4.49 -13.86
C ASN A 493 23.49 5.14 -13.23
N LEU A 494 22.57 4.33 -12.69
CA LEU A 494 21.37 4.83 -12.05
C LEU A 494 21.67 5.55 -10.72
N ILE A 495 22.55 5.00 -9.88
CA ILE A 495 22.98 5.64 -8.62
C ILE A 495 23.70 6.96 -8.92
N ILE A 496 24.60 6.99 -9.89
CA ILE A 496 25.37 8.20 -10.25
C ILE A 496 24.49 9.27 -10.88
N LYS A 497 23.51 8.89 -11.72
CA LYS A 497 22.50 9.81 -12.26
C LYS A 497 21.78 10.56 -11.13
N PHE A 498 21.31 9.84 -10.10
CA PHE A 498 20.70 10.47 -8.92
C PHE A 498 21.71 11.25 -8.07
N GLY A 499 22.96 10.78 -8.01
CA GLY A 499 24.06 11.52 -7.41
C GLY A 499 24.20 12.92 -8.00
N TRP A 500 24.29 13.03 -9.33
CA TRP A 500 24.34 14.32 -10.03
C TRP A 500 23.12 15.19 -9.76
N ILE A 501 21.91 14.61 -9.75
CA ILE A 501 20.69 15.34 -9.37
C ILE A 501 20.81 15.93 -7.95
N TYR A 502 21.39 15.20 -6.98
CA TYR A 502 21.61 15.73 -5.63
C TYR A 502 22.71 16.79 -5.56
N TYR A 503 23.74 16.67 -6.40
CA TYR A 503 24.82 17.65 -6.52
C TYR A 503 24.30 18.97 -7.11
N GLU A 504 23.59 18.91 -8.23
CA GLU A 504 23.00 20.08 -8.91
C GLU A 504 21.98 20.83 -8.03
N ASN A 505 21.19 20.10 -7.25
CA ASN A 505 20.19 20.67 -6.36
C ASN A 505 20.72 21.07 -4.97
N ALA A 506 22.02 20.95 -4.73
CA ALA A 506 22.60 21.33 -3.44
C ALA A 506 22.59 22.86 -3.27
N GLN A 507 22.07 23.31 -2.11
CA GLN A 507 21.92 24.74 -1.80
C GLN A 507 23.22 25.41 -1.35
N SER A 508 24.27 24.64 -1.09
CA SER A 508 25.58 25.14 -0.68
C SER A 508 26.67 24.10 -0.91
N CYS A 509 27.92 24.55 -0.94
CA CYS A 509 29.11 23.71 -1.11
C CYS A 509 29.60 23.03 0.20
N HIS A 510 28.93 23.26 1.34
CA HIS A 510 29.32 22.65 2.61
C HIS A 510 28.89 21.18 2.71
N GLU A 511 29.74 20.32 3.26
CA GLU A 511 29.43 18.90 3.52
C GLU A 511 28.19 18.68 4.40
N SER A 512 27.84 19.65 5.25
CA SER A 512 26.65 19.56 6.09
C SER A 512 25.32 19.65 5.30
N CYS A 513 25.38 20.14 4.06
CA CYS A 513 24.24 20.33 3.16
C CYS A 513 23.58 19.00 2.79
N SER A 514 22.25 18.96 2.84
CA SER A 514 21.50 17.72 2.59
C SER A 514 21.71 17.15 1.18
N GLY A 515 21.95 17.99 0.17
CA GLY A 515 22.27 17.59 -1.20
C GLY A 515 23.63 16.88 -1.27
N LEU A 516 24.68 17.53 -0.77
CA LEU A 516 26.04 16.96 -0.77
C LEU A 516 26.18 15.71 0.11
N LYS A 517 25.48 15.65 1.25
CA LYS A 517 25.39 14.41 2.04
C LYS A 517 24.77 13.26 1.23
N SER A 518 23.71 13.55 0.48
CA SER A 518 23.04 12.55 -0.35
C SER A 518 23.93 12.13 -1.53
N PHE A 519 24.65 13.07 -2.14
CA PHE A 519 25.64 12.79 -3.17
C PHE A 519 26.79 11.91 -2.65
N GLY A 520 27.36 12.24 -1.49
CA GLY A 520 28.38 11.41 -0.84
C GLY A 520 27.88 10.00 -0.50
N LYS A 521 26.61 9.86 -0.08
CA LYS A 521 25.98 8.54 0.11
C LYS A 521 25.79 7.77 -1.19
N CYS A 522 25.44 8.42 -2.30
CA CYS A 522 25.41 7.80 -3.62
C CYS A 522 26.80 7.30 -4.04
N ILE A 523 27.86 8.08 -3.78
CA ILE A 523 29.24 7.68 -4.05
C ILE A 523 29.65 6.48 -3.18
N GLU A 524 29.31 6.48 -1.89
CA GLU A 524 29.55 5.35 -0.98
C GLU A 524 28.82 4.06 -1.42
N LEU A 525 27.63 4.19 -2.01
CA LEU A 525 26.95 3.05 -2.62
C LEU A 525 27.65 2.59 -3.89
N ALA A 526 28.05 3.54 -4.75
CA ALA A 526 28.73 3.25 -6.02
C ALA A 526 30.13 2.65 -5.82
N SER A 527 30.82 2.95 -4.72
CA SER A 527 32.15 2.41 -4.40
C SER A 527 32.17 0.92 -4.08
N THR A 528 31.01 0.32 -3.83
CA THR A 528 30.86 -1.15 -3.81
C THR A 528 31.10 -1.78 -5.18
N ILE A 529 31.10 -0.98 -6.25
CA ILE A 529 31.29 -1.40 -7.62
C ILE A 529 32.63 -0.84 -8.15
N PRO A 530 33.53 -1.67 -8.70
CA PRO A 530 34.90 -1.24 -9.02
C PRO A 530 34.98 -0.43 -10.32
N PHE A 531 34.51 0.82 -10.30
CA PHE A 531 34.65 1.77 -11.41
C PHE A 531 35.64 2.89 -11.05
N SER A 532 36.54 3.24 -11.98
CA SER A 532 37.53 4.32 -11.81
C SER A 532 36.87 5.69 -11.58
N THR A 533 35.69 5.90 -12.17
CA THR A 533 34.89 7.12 -12.03
C THR A 533 34.50 7.44 -10.59
N VAL A 534 34.35 6.43 -9.71
CA VAL A 534 34.04 6.64 -8.29
C VAL A 534 35.10 7.53 -7.62
N LYS A 535 36.38 7.27 -7.89
CA LYS A 535 37.49 8.04 -7.32
C LYS A 535 37.44 9.50 -7.77
N HIS A 536 37.07 9.76 -9.03
CA HIS A 536 36.95 11.13 -9.54
C HIS A 536 35.83 11.88 -8.83
N LEU A 537 34.70 11.23 -8.58
CA LEU A 537 33.57 11.83 -7.85
C LEU A 537 33.89 12.06 -6.36
N GLU A 538 34.64 11.17 -5.72
CA GLU A 538 35.15 11.38 -4.35
C GLU A 538 36.08 12.60 -4.28
N ILE A 539 36.98 12.74 -5.26
CA ILE A 539 37.86 13.91 -5.39
C ILE A 539 37.04 15.18 -5.58
N LEU A 540 36.00 15.15 -6.43
CA LEU A 540 35.10 16.28 -6.66
C LEU A 540 34.36 16.71 -5.38
N LEU A 541 33.82 15.74 -4.62
CA LEU A 541 33.13 16.01 -3.36
C LEU A 541 34.08 16.67 -2.34
N ASN A 542 35.31 16.17 -2.24
CA ASN A 542 36.33 16.75 -1.37
C ASN A 542 36.71 18.16 -1.80
N ALA A 543 36.92 18.42 -3.09
CA ALA A 543 37.21 19.74 -3.62
C ALA A 543 36.06 20.74 -3.36
N THR A 544 34.82 20.28 -3.55
CA THR A 544 33.61 21.08 -3.26
C THR A 544 33.52 21.43 -1.78
N ASN A 545 33.85 20.49 -0.88
CA ASN A 545 33.90 20.75 0.56
C ASN A 545 35.01 21.73 0.93
N LEU A 546 36.20 21.60 0.31
CA LEU A 546 37.32 22.51 0.53
C LEU A 546 36.98 23.96 0.11
N LEU A 547 36.19 24.13 -0.95
CA LEU A 547 35.71 25.45 -1.37
C LEU A 547 34.92 26.17 -0.27
N SER A 548 34.25 25.41 0.59
CA SER A 548 33.40 25.95 1.64
C SER A 548 34.18 26.64 2.79
N TYR A 549 35.50 26.48 2.85
CA TYR A 549 36.37 27.23 3.78
C TYR A 549 36.71 28.63 3.28
N TRP A 550 36.47 28.92 2.00
CA TRP A 550 36.81 30.19 1.37
C TRP A 550 35.57 31.08 1.22
N LYS A 551 35.73 32.39 1.40
CA LYS A 551 34.68 33.34 1.05
C LYS A 551 34.64 33.46 -0.48
N ILE A 552 33.58 32.96 -1.11
CA ILE A 552 33.44 33.01 -2.56
C ILE A 552 32.00 33.36 -2.97
N TYR A 553 31.87 34.26 -3.96
CA TYR A 553 30.62 34.57 -4.65
C TYR A 553 30.93 35.04 -6.08
N PHE A 554 30.27 34.46 -7.07
CA PHE A 554 30.37 34.91 -8.47
C PHE A 554 29.48 36.13 -8.73
N GLU A 555 28.34 36.20 -8.07
CA GLU A 555 27.43 37.36 -8.09
C GLU A 555 27.26 37.92 -6.67
N VAL A 556 27.24 39.25 -6.54
CA VAL A 556 27.15 39.91 -5.23
C VAL A 556 25.87 39.46 -4.50
N GLY A 557 26.04 38.93 -3.29
CA GLY A 557 24.93 38.50 -2.43
C GLY A 557 24.36 37.11 -2.74
N LYS A 558 24.88 36.39 -3.74
CA LYS A 558 24.50 34.98 -4.01
C LYS A 558 25.63 34.03 -3.59
N PRO A 559 25.36 33.06 -2.70
CA PRO A 559 26.34 32.05 -2.35
C PRO A 559 26.59 31.12 -3.54
N VAL A 560 27.83 30.63 -3.67
CA VAL A 560 28.18 29.65 -4.70
C VAL A 560 27.52 28.31 -4.40
N VAL A 561 26.80 27.78 -5.39
CA VAL A 561 26.25 26.43 -5.35
C VAL A 561 26.98 25.50 -6.32
N PRO A 562 26.95 24.17 -6.11
CA PRO A 562 27.67 23.24 -6.98
C PRO A 562 27.25 23.29 -8.46
N LEU A 563 25.99 23.65 -8.75
CA LEU A 563 25.52 23.90 -10.11
C LEU A 563 26.29 25.03 -10.81
N ASP A 564 26.74 26.06 -10.07
CA ASP A 564 27.52 27.15 -10.63
C ASP A 564 28.94 26.68 -10.97
N LEU A 565 29.50 25.78 -10.16
CA LEU A 565 30.82 25.18 -10.40
C LEU A 565 30.85 24.35 -11.68
N MET A 566 29.77 23.61 -11.96
CA MET A 566 29.64 22.82 -13.19
C MET A 566 29.64 23.67 -14.47
N LYS A 567 29.24 24.94 -14.38
CA LYS A 567 29.22 25.86 -15.54
C LYS A 567 30.58 26.49 -15.83
N ILE A 568 31.56 26.29 -14.95
CA ILE A 568 32.88 26.91 -15.09
C ILE A 568 33.80 25.96 -15.86
N ASP A 569 34.10 26.32 -17.10
CA ASP A 569 35.04 25.58 -17.95
C ASP A 569 36.50 25.72 -17.52
N ASP A 570 36.84 26.81 -16.82
CA ASP A 570 38.19 27.13 -16.38
C ASP A 570 38.27 27.22 -14.85
N PRO A 571 38.76 26.17 -14.17
CA PRO A 571 38.92 26.14 -12.71
C PRO A 571 39.80 27.26 -12.15
N PHE A 572 40.68 27.90 -12.95
CA PHE A 572 41.47 29.03 -12.46
C PHE A 572 40.60 30.23 -12.09
N LYS A 573 39.44 30.42 -12.74
CA LYS A 573 38.49 31.49 -12.38
C LYS A 573 38.00 31.37 -10.94
N ILE A 574 37.87 30.15 -10.43
CA ILE A 574 37.51 29.88 -9.03
C ILE A 574 38.64 30.36 -8.12
N ILE A 575 39.89 30.02 -8.45
CA ILE A 575 41.08 30.40 -7.69
C ILE A 575 41.27 31.91 -7.65
N VAL A 576 41.22 32.57 -8.81
CA VAL A 576 41.29 34.03 -8.95
C VAL A 576 40.22 34.68 -8.07
N ARG A 577 38.98 34.17 -8.12
CA ARG A 577 37.90 34.72 -7.29
C ARG A 577 38.11 34.52 -5.79
N ILE A 578 38.72 33.41 -5.37
CA ILE A 578 39.11 33.20 -3.97
C ILE A 578 40.17 34.24 -3.56
N LEU A 579 41.20 34.45 -4.39
CA LEU A 579 42.27 35.40 -4.12
C LEU A 579 41.77 36.86 -4.04
N GLU A 580 40.76 37.23 -4.83
CA GLU A 580 40.13 38.57 -4.78
C GLU A 580 39.35 38.83 -3.49
N LEU A 581 38.72 37.80 -2.93
CA LEU A 581 37.75 37.95 -1.84
C LEU A 581 38.33 37.65 -0.46
N ASN A 582 39.54 37.11 -0.39
CA ASN A 582 40.19 36.64 0.83
C ASN A 582 41.63 37.19 0.90
N ASP A 583 41.86 38.19 1.76
CA ASP A 583 43.08 38.99 1.81
C ASP A 583 44.39 38.18 2.00
N ASP A 584 44.34 37.02 2.69
CA ASP A 584 45.51 36.18 2.98
C ASP A 584 45.59 34.89 2.14
N ALA A 585 44.65 34.66 1.21
CA ALA A 585 44.56 33.39 0.48
C ALA A 585 45.81 33.07 -0.35
N TYR A 586 46.56 34.08 -0.81
CA TYR A 586 47.79 33.90 -1.59
C TYR A 586 48.90 33.16 -0.82
N LYS A 587 48.82 33.09 0.52
CA LYS A 587 49.77 32.34 1.36
C LYS A 587 49.54 30.82 1.36
N PHE A 588 48.39 30.36 0.84
CA PHE A 588 47.95 28.96 0.86
C PHE A 588 47.97 28.33 -0.54
N ASP A 589 49.08 28.45 -1.25
CA ASP A 589 49.28 27.96 -2.62
C ASP A 589 48.99 26.46 -2.80
N LEU A 590 49.39 25.63 -1.83
CA LEU A 590 49.13 24.17 -1.85
C LEU A 590 47.65 23.82 -1.71
N GLU A 591 46.88 24.60 -0.94
CA GLU A 591 45.44 24.35 -0.76
C GLU A 591 44.65 24.77 -2.00
N LEU A 592 45.01 25.92 -2.60
CA LEU A 592 44.46 26.38 -3.87
C LEU A 592 44.78 25.40 -5.01
N PHE A 593 45.99 24.84 -5.01
CA PHE A 593 46.37 23.79 -5.94
C PHE A 593 45.52 22.53 -5.77
N LYS A 594 45.36 22.01 -4.54
CA LYS A 594 44.51 20.84 -4.25
C LYS A 594 43.07 21.06 -4.71
N LEU A 595 42.54 22.27 -4.49
CA LEU A 595 41.20 22.64 -4.91
C LEU A 595 41.08 22.70 -6.45
N CYS A 596 42.06 23.31 -7.13
CA CYS A 596 42.11 23.39 -8.59
C CYS A 596 42.24 21.98 -9.23
N SER A 597 43.20 21.19 -8.76
CA SER A 597 43.41 19.79 -9.17
C SER A 597 42.13 18.96 -8.95
N GLY A 598 41.48 19.12 -7.80
CA GLY A 598 40.26 18.39 -7.49
C GLY A 598 39.09 18.71 -8.42
N PHE A 599 38.94 19.96 -8.87
CA PHE A 599 37.94 20.32 -9.88
C PHE A 599 38.30 19.82 -11.28
N ILE A 600 39.58 19.84 -11.65
CA ILE A 600 40.04 19.33 -12.95
C ILE A 600 39.76 17.83 -13.07
N ILE A 601 40.18 17.03 -12.08
CA ILE A 601 39.97 15.57 -12.06
C ILE A 601 38.48 15.24 -11.88
N GLY A 602 37.81 15.98 -11.00
CA GLY A 602 36.40 15.75 -10.67
C GLY A 602 35.45 15.99 -11.84
N PHE A 603 35.72 17.00 -12.67
CA PHE A 603 34.92 17.30 -13.87
C PHE A 603 35.46 16.69 -15.17
N GLY A 604 36.60 15.98 -15.12
CA GLY A 604 37.20 15.36 -16.30
C GLY A 604 37.73 16.38 -17.32
N LEU A 605 38.40 17.43 -16.84
CA LEU A 605 38.88 18.56 -17.66
C LEU A 605 40.33 18.39 -18.13
N GLU A 606 40.97 17.25 -17.89
CA GLU A 606 42.42 17.04 -18.12
C GLU A 606 42.83 17.30 -19.57
N GLU A 607 41.95 17.03 -20.53
CA GLU A 607 42.21 17.21 -21.96
C GLU A 607 41.90 18.62 -22.48
N LYS A 608 41.19 19.47 -21.71
CA LYS A 608 40.77 20.80 -22.19
C LYS A 608 41.92 21.81 -22.29
N HIS A 609 42.96 21.66 -21.46
CA HIS A 609 44.10 22.56 -21.44
C HIS A 609 45.39 21.79 -21.17
N SER A 610 46.49 22.17 -21.82
CA SER A 610 47.79 21.49 -21.70
C SER A 610 48.27 21.36 -20.24
N ILE A 611 48.04 22.41 -19.44
CA ILE A 611 48.39 22.47 -18.00
C ILE A 611 47.50 21.56 -17.13
N PHE A 612 46.26 21.27 -17.54
CA PHE A 612 45.31 20.47 -16.74
C PHE A 612 45.69 18.99 -16.68
N SER A 613 46.45 18.49 -17.66
CA SER A 613 47.02 17.14 -17.62
C SER A 613 47.93 16.87 -16.41
N PHE A 614 48.43 17.93 -15.75
CA PHE A 614 49.28 17.84 -14.56
C PHE A 614 48.49 17.84 -13.24
N ALA A 615 47.16 17.69 -13.27
CA ALA A 615 46.34 17.72 -12.07
C ALA A 615 46.55 16.52 -11.12
N ASP A 616 46.94 15.35 -11.62
CA ASP A 616 47.13 14.16 -10.78
C ASP A 616 48.44 14.21 -9.96
N PHE A 617 48.29 14.15 -8.63
CA PHE A 617 49.40 14.11 -7.64
C PHE A 617 50.30 12.88 -7.80
N SER A 618 49.80 11.79 -8.40
CA SER A 618 50.54 10.53 -8.47
C SER A 618 51.75 10.57 -9.42
N ASN A 619 51.79 11.53 -10.34
CA ASN A 619 52.73 11.54 -11.45
C ASN A 619 53.92 12.50 -11.31
N ASN A 620 53.92 13.47 -10.38
CA ASN A 620 54.98 14.49 -10.30
C ASN A 620 55.31 14.93 -8.87
N PHE A 621 56.61 15.14 -8.59
CA PHE A 621 57.10 15.69 -7.32
C PHE A 621 56.43 17.04 -7.02
N GLU A 622 56.05 17.25 -5.75
CA GLU A 622 55.26 18.40 -5.28
C GLU A 622 55.82 19.76 -5.72
N SER A 623 57.13 19.92 -5.89
CA SER A 623 57.75 21.22 -6.23
C SER A 623 57.84 21.54 -7.72
N THR A 624 57.70 20.56 -8.61
CA THR A 624 57.94 20.70 -10.06
C THR A 624 56.68 20.58 -10.91
N ASN A 625 55.51 20.45 -10.28
CA ASN A 625 54.25 20.34 -10.99
C ASN A 625 53.88 21.68 -11.70
N LEU A 626 53.66 21.64 -13.01
CA LEU A 626 53.36 22.83 -13.82
C LEU A 626 52.07 23.54 -13.39
N LEU A 627 51.04 22.79 -12.99
CA LEU A 627 49.79 23.35 -12.48
C LEU A 627 50.01 24.05 -11.13
N LEU A 628 50.82 23.48 -10.24
CA LEU A 628 51.20 24.15 -9.00
C LEU A 628 51.96 25.45 -9.29
N ILE A 629 52.91 25.44 -10.22
CA ILE A 629 53.66 26.65 -10.60
C ILE A 629 52.71 27.73 -11.14
N LYS A 630 51.69 27.36 -11.93
CA LYS A 630 50.65 28.31 -12.37
C LYS A 630 49.86 28.88 -11.19
N CYS A 631 49.42 28.06 -10.23
CA CYS A 631 48.76 28.54 -9.01
C CYS A 631 49.66 29.48 -8.20
N LYS A 632 50.95 29.15 -8.09
CA LYS A 632 51.96 29.98 -7.43
C LYS A 632 52.14 31.35 -8.09
N ILE A 633 52.11 31.40 -9.43
CA ILE A 633 52.15 32.67 -10.19
C ILE A 633 50.89 33.50 -9.92
N LEU A 634 49.70 32.89 -9.86
CA LEU A 634 48.48 33.59 -9.48
C LEU A 634 48.57 34.13 -8.04
N CYS A 635 49.06 33.33 -7.09
CA CYS A 635 49.31 33.82 -5.72
C CYS A 635 50.31 34.98 -5.69
N LEU A 636 51.35 34.96 -6.53
CA LEU A 636 52.34 36.03 -6.63
C LEU A 636 51.71 37.35 -7.12
N GLU A 637 50.78 37.28 -8.07
CA GLU A 637 50.03 38.43 -8.56
C GLU A 637 49.25 39.11 -7.43
N TYR A 638 48.50 38.33 -6.65
CA TYR A 638 47.70 38.86 -5.54
C TYR A 638 48.54 39.26 -4.32
N ALA A 639 49.66 38.59 -4.06
CA ALA A 639 50.64 39.04 -3.05
C ALA A 639 51.21 40.42 -3.42
N THR A 640 51.43 40.64 -4.72
CA THR A 640 51.83 41.95 -5.25
C THR A 640 50.70 42.96 -5.07
N VAL A 641 49.44 42.64 -5.35
CA VAL A 641 48.34 43.57 -5.08
C VAL A 641 48.22 43.91 -3.58
N ALA A 642 48.32 42.91 -2.70
CA ALA A 642 48.22 43.05 -1.25
C ALA A 642 49.41 43.78 -0.59
N SER A 643 50.46 44.12 -1.36
CA SER A 643 51.66 44.81 -0.88
C SER A 643 52.52 44.04 0.13
N ASP A 644 52.44 42.70 0.13
CA ASP A 644 53.36 41.84 0.89
C ASP A 644 54.63 41.54 0.08
N THR A 645 55.53 42.53 0.05
CA THR A 645 56.75 42.46 -0.77
C THR A 645 57.71 41.37 -0.31
N ASN A 646 57.77 41.07 0.98
CA ASN A 646 58.64 40.03 1.53
C ASN A 646 58.21 38.64 1.07
N PHE A 647 56.90 38.34 1.12
CA PHE A 647 56.38 37.07 0.62
C PHE A 647 56.52 36.99 -0.90
N ALA A 648 56.12 38.04 -1.62
CA ALA A 648 56.17 38.08 -3.08
C ALA A 648 57.60 37.88 -3.63
N THR A 649 58.62 38.55 -3.08
CA THR A 649 60.02 38.41 -3.53
C THR A 649 60.57 37.00 -3.29
N LYS A 650 60.29 36.40 -2.12
CA LYS A 650 60.68 35.02 -1.82
C LYS A 650 60.02 34.02 -2.76
N MET A 651 58.72 34.22 -3.02
CA MET A 651 57.93 33.38 -3.92
C MET A 651 58.43 33.48 -5.36
N ALA A 652 58.64 34.70 -5.85
CA ALA A 652 59.17 34.98 -7.18
C ALA A 652 60.55 34.33 -7.39
N MET A 653 61.46 34.50 -6.43
CA MET A 653 62.79 33.89 -6.47
C MET A 653 62.72 32.36 -6.48
N SER A 654 61.83 31.76 -5.67
CA SER A 654 61.62 30.32 -5.67
C SER A 654 61.11 29.80 -7.01
N ILE A 655 60.17 30.51 -7.67
CA ILE A 655 59.63 30.11 -8.98
C ILE A 655 60.71 30.21 -10.06
N LEU A 656 61.47 31.31 -10.08
CA LEU A 656 62.57 31.50 -11.03
C LEU A 656 63.70 30.49 -10.83
N ASP A 657 64.02 30.11 -9.59
CA ASP A 657 65.02 29.08 -9.29
C ASP A 657 64.60 27.70 -9.80
N ILE A 658 63.32 27.35 -9.70
CA ILE A 658 62.77 26.12 -10.31
C ILE A 658 62.88 26.21 -11.83
N GLY A 659 62.50 27.35 -12.41
CA GLY A 659 62.62 27.63 -13.84
C GLY A 659 64.04 27.42 -14.37
N ILE A 660 65.07 27.84 -13.63
CA ILE A 660 66.48 27.74 -14.06
C ILE A 660 67.00 26.31 -13.93
N LYS A 661 66.71 25.63 -12.81
CA LYS A 661 67.21 24.27 -12.55
C LYS A 661 66.57 23.23 -13.45
N ASP A 662 65.26 23.37 -13.71
CA ASP A 662 64.42 22.35 -14.33
C ASP A 662 63.89 22.78 -15.71
N ASN A 663 64.48 23.81 -16.33
CA ASN A 663 64.04 24.38 -17.62
C ASN A 663 63.90 23.34 -18.75
N HIS A 664 64.75 22.30 -18.72
CA HIS A 664 64.80 21.26 -19.75
C HIS A 664 64.09 19.97 -19.36
N SER A 665 63.76 19.79 -18.08
CA SER A 665 63.10 18.58 -17.57
C SER A 665 61.57 18.69 -17.62
N ILE A 666 61.02 19.91 -17.55
CA ILE A 666 59.57 20.16 -17.50
C ILE A 666 59.11 20.84 -18.80
N VAL A 667 58.38 20.10 -19.63
CA VAL A 667 57.81 20.62 -20.90
C VAL A 667 56.79 21.72 -20.59
N GLY A 668 56.94 22.89 -21.21
CA GLY A 668 56.02 24.04 -21.07
C GLY A 668 56.34 25.02 -19.93
N LEU A 669 57.30 24.71 -19.05
CA LEU A 669 57.69 25.60 -17.95
C LEU A 669 58.29 26.92 -18.45
N HIS A 670 59.20 26.84 -19.43
CA HIS A 670 59.83 28.03 -20.02
C HIS A 670 58.79 28.99 -20.60
N GLN A 671 57.84 28.45 -21.37
CA GLN A 671 56.76 29.22 -21.97
C GLN A 671 55.88 29.86 -20.91
N LEU A 672 55.51 29.14 -19.85
CA LEU A 672 54.70 29.67 -18.77
C LEU A 672 55.38 30.84 -18.05
N LEU A 673 56.68 30.74 -17.76
CA LEU A 673 57.44 31.82 -17.14
C LEU A 673 57.60 33.01 -18.09
N MET A 674 57.82 32.74 -19.36
CA MET A 674 57.92 33.77 -20.41
C MET A 674 56.60 34.53 -20.59
N GLU A 675 55.44 33.88 -20.50
CA GLU A 675 54.13 34.56 -20.59
C GLU A 675 53.86 35.47 -19.39
N ASN A 676 54.42 35.16 -18.21
CA ASN A 676 54.18 35.89 -16.96
C ASN A 676 55.36 36.79 -16.54
N TRP A 677 56.31 37.07 -17.44
CA TRP A 677 57.53 37.85 -17.17
C TRP A 677 57.24 39.24 -16.57
N ALA A 678 56.16 39.88 -17.03
CA ALA A 678 55.78 41.22 -16.64
C ALA A 678 55.42 41.33 -15.15
N LEU A 679 54.91 40.25 -14.54
CA LEU A 679 54.60 40.22 -13.11
C LEU A 679 55.88 40.31 -12.27
N PHE A 680 56.88 39.50 -12.60
CA PHE A 680 58.19 39.53 -11.93
C PHE A 680 58.88 40.88 -12.12
N PHE A 681 58.76 41.48 -13.31
CA PHE A 681 59.31 42.82 -13.58
C PHE A 681 58.61 43.92 -12.77
N THR A 682 57.28 43.86 -12.67
CA THR A 682 56.48 44.82 -11.89
C THR A 682 56.80 44.74 -10.41
N LEU A 683 57.02 43.52 -9.88
CA LEU A 683 57.45 43.31 -8.50
C LEU A 683 58.83 43.95 -8.25
N ALA A 684 59.78 43.80 -9.18
CA ALA A 684 61.11 44.41 -9.05
C ALA A 684 61.05 45.94 -9.06
N LYS A 685 60.15 46.52 -9.87
CA LYS A 685 59.99 47.96 -10.04
C LYS A 685 59.36 48.66 -8.84
N ARG A 686 58.69 47.92 -7.95
CA ARG A 686 57.91 48.51 -6.88
C ARG A 686 58.79 49.12 -5.79
N GLU A 687 58.59 50.40 -5.50
CA GLU A 687 59.29 51.10 -4.43
C GLU A 687 58.69 50.73 -3.06
N THR A 688 59.53 50.23 -2.15
CA THR A 688 59.14 49.86 -0.78
C THR A 688 59.67 50.90 0.21
N GLY A 689 59.28 52.16 0.06
CA GLY A 689 59.74 53.23 0.95
C GLY A 689 61.26 53.41 0.94
N GLN A 690 61.90 53.58 2.10
CA GLN A 690 63.37 53.62 2.20
C GLN A 690 63.94 52.23 1.88
N GLU A 691 64.39 52.04 0.66
CA GLU A 691 64.99 50.78 0.21
C GLU A 691 66.30 50.52 0.95
N LEU A 692 66.36 49.42 1.71
CA LEU A 692 67.60 48.98 2.31
C LEU A 692 68.46 48.34 1.23
N ARG A 693 69.79 48.36 1.43
CA ARG A 693 70.75 47.70 0.54
C ARG A 693 70.37 46.24 0.24
N VAL A 694 69.88 45.52 1.24
CA VAL A 694 69.45 44.11 1.10
C VAL A 694 68.31 43.96 0.09
N ASP A 695 67.38 44.92 0.05
CA ASP A 695 66.22 44.90 -0.84
C ASP A 695 66.63 45.11 -2.30
N ILE A 696 67.58 46.02 -2.55
CA ILE A 696 68.13 46.27 -3.89
C ILE A 696 68.94 45.05 -4.37
N GLU A 697 69.72 44.41 -3.50
CA GLU A 697 70.44 43.17 -3.84
C GLU A 697 69.47 42.03 -4.23
N GLU A 698 68.34 41.89 -3.53
CA GLU A 698 67.32 40.90 -3.85
C GLU A 698 66.61 41.22 -5.18
N LYS A 699 66.27 42.48 -5.45
CA LYS A 699 65.70 42.93 -6.72
C LYS A 699 66.66 42.71 -7.90
N LEU A 700 67.94 43.03 -7.75
CA LEU A 700 68.97 42.80 -8.77
C LEU A 700 69.15 41.31 -9.08
N LYS A 701 69.13 40.45 -8.05
CA LYS A 701 69.17 38.98 -8.23
C LYS A 701 67.93 38.47 -8.95
N MET A 702 66.75 38.98 -8.62
CA MET A 702 65.49 38.60 -9.26
C MET A 702 65.45 39.01 -10.73
N LEU A 703 65.80 40.26 -11.04
CA LEU A 703 65.90 40.77 -12.42
C LEU A 703 66.96 40.02 -13.24
N GLY A 704 68.11 39.70 -12.64
CA GLY A 704 69.15 38.90 -13.28
C GLY A 704 68.67 37.50 -13.68
N LYS A 705 67.86 36.86 -12.82
CA LYS A 705 67.21 35.58 -13.14
C LYS A 705 66.08 35.73 -14.18
N LEU A 706 65.31 36.82 -14.11
CA LEU A 706 64.19 37.09 -15.01
C LEU A 706 64.62 37.29 -16.47
N LEU A 707 65.81 37.84 -16.71
CA LEU A 707 66.37 38.01 -18.07
C LEU A 707 66.48 36.70 -18.85
N LEU A 708 66.56 35.56 -18.18
CA LEU A 708 66.60 34.24 -18.81
C LEU A 708 65.26 33.79 -19.39
N PHE A 709 64.15 34.40 -18.95
CA PHE A 709 62.78 34.04 -19.34
C PHE A 709 62.03 35.20 -20.02
N THR A 710 62.62 36.38 -20.10
CA THR A 710 61.97 37.55 -20.69
C THR A 710 61.94 37.41 -22.22
N PRO A 711 60.80 37.71 -22.89
CA PRO A 711 60.75 37.72 -24.35
C PRO A 711 61.79 38.69 -24.90
N THR A 712 62.40 38.35 -26.04
CA THR A 712 63.53 39.11 -26.61
C THR A 712 63.23 40.59 -26.83
N GLU A 713 61.97 40.93 -27.07
CA GLU A 713 61.48 42.30 -27.29
C GLU A 713 61.57 43.19 -26.04
N PHE A 714 61.50 42.60 -24.84
CA PHE A 714 61.46 43.33 -23.58
C PHE A 714 62.78 43.26 -22.78
N ASN A 715 63.77 42.50 -23.26
CA ASN A 715 65.08 42.37 -22.60
C ASN A 715 65.77 43.73 -22.36
N THR A 716 65.63 44.68 -23.28
CA THR A 716 66.22 46.02 -23.15
C THR A 716 65.63 46.80 -21.98
N GLN A 717 64.33 46.65 -21.71
CA GLN A 717 63.64 47.31 -20.61
C GLN A 717 64.06 46.73 -19.26
N VAL A 718 64.13 45.39 -19.17
CA VAL A 718 64.55 44.69 -17.95
C VAL A 718 66.02 44.98 -17.64
N LEU A 719 66.90 44.97 -18.66
CA LEU A 719 68.32 45.33 -18.53
C LEU A 719 68.52 46.80 -18.12
N GLY A 720 67.76 47.71 -18.73
CA GLY A 720 67.85 49.14 -18.40
C GLY A 720 67.49 49.42 -16.94
N PHE A 721 66.46 48.74 -16.43
CA PHE A 721 66.09 48.86 -15.02
C PHE A 721 67.10 48.17 -14.08
N TRP A 722 67.66 47.03 -14.49
CA TRP A 722 68.75 46.38 -13.76
C TRP A 722 69.98 47.29 -13.62
N GLN A 723 70.38 47.97 -14.70
CA GLN A 723 71.50 48.93 -14.69
C GLN A 723 71.22 50.13 -13.79
N LEU A 724 69.97 50.62 -13.76
CA LEU A 724 69.57 51.70 -12.87
C LEU A 724 69.72 51.31 -11.40
N LEU A 725 69.20 50.15 -11.00
CA LEU A 725 69.33 49.64 -9.63
C LEU A 725 70.80 49.34 -9.27
N ASN A 726 71.60 48.89 -10.23
CA ASN A 726 73.02 48.62 -10.00
C ASN A 726 73.81 49.91 -9.79
N SER A 727 73.49 51.00 -10.51
CA SER A 727 74.06 52.33 -10.26
C SER A 727 73.66 52.85 -8.88
N GLN A 728 72.40 52.69 -8.47
CA GLN A 728 71.95 53.08 -7.13
C GLN A 728 72.65 52.28 -6.02
N MET A 729 72.92 50.99 -6.25
CA MET A 729 73.71 50.16 -5.34
C MET A 729 75.15 50.65 -5.23
N GLU A 730 75.78 51.01 -6.35
CA GLU A 730 77.15 51.57 -6.39
C GLU A 730 77.22 52.91 -5.65
N ASP A 731 76.25 53.81 -5.87
CA ASP A 731 76.15 55.09 -5.16
C ASP A 731 76.01 54.89 -3.63
N MET A 732 75.19 53.91 -3.18
CA MET A 732 75.05 53.58 -1.75
C MET A 732 76.32 52.96 -1.15
N LEU A 733 77.08 52.21 -1.94
CA LEU A 733 78.38 51.66 -1.53
C LEU A 733 79.41 52.77 -1.36
N GLU A 734 79.45 53.73 -2.29
CA GLU A 734 80.31 54.91 -2.23
C GLU A 734 79.95 55.80 -1.03
N GLU A 735 78.67 56.10 -0.79
CA GLU A 735 78.22 56.86 0.39
C GLU A 735 78.56 56.15 1.71
N SER A 736 78.46 54.83 1.79
CA SER A 736 78.87 54.08 2.98
C SER A 736 80.38 54.09 3.22
N SER A 737 81.17 54.10 2.13
CA SER A 737 82.63 54.23 2.20
C SER A 737 83.09 55.64 2.54
N ASP A 738 82.32 56.66 2.12
CA ASP A 738 82.54 58.06 2.42
C ASP A 738 82.06 58.44 3.84
N GLU A 739 81.03 57.79 4.41
CA GLU A 739 80.67 57.97 5.83
C GLU A 739 81.73 57.38 6.78
N ASP A 740 82.37 56.26 6.40
CA ASP A 740 83.51 55.69 7.13
C ASP A 740 84.78 56.55 6.97
N ALA A 741 84.91 57.28 5.85
CA ALA A 741 85.96 58.29 5.66
C ALA A 741 85.65 59.63 6.38
N ALA A 742 84.41 60.08 6.40
CA ALA A 742 83.94 61.35 6.97
C ALA A 742 83.83 61.34 8.50
N ARG A 743 83.78 60.16 9.14
CA ARG A 743 83.97 60.04 10.61
C ARG A 743 85.39 60.37 11.07
N LYS A 744 86.36 60.54 10.15
CA LYS A 744 87.73 60.97 10.47
C LYS A 744 88.03 62.45 10.30
N ASP A 745 87.14 63.27 9.72
CA ASP A 745 87.43 64.70 9.58
C ASP A 745 86.20 65.59 9.83
N LYS A 746 86.13 66.12 11.05
CA LYS A 746 85.26 67.28 11.36
C LYS A 746 85.88 68.52 10.73
N GLY A 747 85.24 69.08 9.70
CA GLY A 747 85.48 70.48 9.37
C GLY A 747 85.00 70.95 8.01
N ARG A 748 83.88 71.70 8.04
CA ARG A 748 83.53 72.80 7.12
C ARG A 748 83.04 72.45 5.70
N PHE A 749 81.84 73.00 5.48
CA PHE A 749 81.32 73.68 4.29
C PHE A 749 80.19 73.01 3.51
N VAL A 750 79.21 73.87 3.23
CA VAL A 750 77.86 73.64 2.73
C VAL A 750 77.83 73.89 1.22
N GLY A 751 77.07 73.06 0.50
CA GLY A 751 76.21 73.49 -0.61
C GLY A 751 76.66 73.18 -2.03
N ASN A 752 76.01 72.19 -2.66
CA ASN A 752 75.50 72.30 -4.04
C ASN A 752 74.58 71.12 -4.40
N LEU A 753 73.30 71.23 -4.02
CA LEU A 753 72.21 70.37 -4.49
C LEU A 753 71.58 71.05 -5.72
N GLY A 754 72.16 70.87 -6.91
CA GLY A 754 71.75 71.65 -8.08
C GLY A 754 71.82 70.96 -9.45
N ASP A 755 72.26 69.70 -9.56
CA ASP A 755 72.61 69.13 -10.88
C ASP A 755 72.03 67.73 -11.19
N ILE A 756 71.08 67.24 -10.39
CA ILE A 756 70.43 65.94 -10.64
C ILE A 756 69.18 66.10 -11.52
N ASN A 757 68.42 67.19 -11.35
CA ASN A 757 67.20 67.45 -12.15
C ASN A 757 67.47 67.75 -13.63
N THR A 758 68.66 68.24 -13.98
CA THR A 758 69.07 68.55 -15.36
C THR A 758 69.46 67.31 -16.16
N ARG A 759 69.80 66.19 -15.50
CA ARG A 759 70.04 64.88 -16.15
C ARG A 759 68.74 64.08 -16.39
N LEU A 760 67.76 64.24 -15.51
CA LEU A 760 66.46 63.54 -15.59
C LEU A 760 65.60 63.99 -16.79
N GLN A 761 65.64 65.28 -17.15
CA GLN A 761 64.89 65.79 -18.33
C GLN A 761 65.53 65.47 -19.68
N ARG A 762 66.84 65.22 -19.76
CA ARG A 762 67.52 64.91 -21.04
C ARG A 762 67.37 63.45 -21.49
N SER A 763 67.00 62.53 -20.59
CA SER A 763 66.75 61.12 -20.93
C SER A 763 65.33 60.89 -21.48
N LEU A 764 64.36 61.68 -21.03
CA LEU A 764 62.95 61.55 -21.44
C LEU A 764 62.63 62.22 -22.80
N ASP A 765 63.39 63.24 -23.22
CA ASP A 765 63.16 63.94 -24.50
C ASP A 765 63.92 63.36 -25.70
N ALA A 766 64.80 62.36 -25.52
CA ALA A 766 65.58 61.75 -26.61
C ALA A 766 64.84 60.64 -27.38
N GLY A 767 63.58 60.35 -27.04
CA GLY A 767 62.76 59.31 -27.67
C GLY A 767 61.72 59.79 -28.68
N VAL A 768 61.54 61.11 -28.87
CA VAL A 768 60.53 61.65 -29.81
C VAL A 768 61.22 62.34 -30.97
N GLY A 769 61.54 61.54 -32.00
CA GLY A 769 62.14 61.97 -33.25
C GLY A 769 61.29 61.59 -34.46
N VAL A 770 60.51 62.57 -34.92
CA VAL A 770 60.17 62.86 -36.34
C VAL A 770 59.11 61.95 -37.02
N GLY A 771 57.86 62.44 -36.96
CA GLY A 771 56.79 62.14 -37.91
C GLY A 771 55.77 63.30 -37.90
N VAL A 772 55.90 64.18 -38.89
CA VAL A 772 55.21 65.47 -39.03
C VAL A 772 53.74 65.31 -39.42
N GLY A 773 52.83 66.05 -38.76
CA GLY A 773 51.60 66.53 -39.39
C GLY A 773 50.40 66.82 -38.47
N GLY A 774 50.21 68.10 -38.08
CA GLY A 774 48.88 68.72 -37.98
C GLY A 774 48.31 69.06 -36.58
N ASP A 775 48.39 70.37 -36.24
CA ASP A 775 47.46 71.21 -35.45
C ASP A 775 47.01 70.72 -34.05
N ALA A 776 47.44 71.25 -32.90
CA ALA A 776 47.46 72.65 -32.44
C ALA A 776 46.11 73.39 -32.51
N ALA A 777 45.15 73.04 -31.65
CA ALA A 777 44.20 73.97 -31.01
C ALA A 777 43.23 73.25 -30.04
N ALA A 778 43.60 73.14 -28.76
CA ALA A 778 42.67 73.15 -27.62
C ALA A 778 43.45 73.11 -26.29
N LEU A 779 44.36 74.07 -26.12
CA LEU A 779 44.70 74.55 -24.79
C LEU A 779 43.60 75.54 -24.37
N GLU A 780 43.26 75.54 -23.09
CA GLU A 780 42.38 76.50 -22.39
C GLU A 780 40.88 76.18 -22.31
N SER A 781 40.51 75.29 -21.39
CA SER A 781 39.44 75.58 -20.42
C SER A 781 39.42 74.56 -19.29
N GLY A 782 39.53 75.03 -18.04
CA GLY A 782 39.07 74.25 -16.88
C GLY A 782 40.13 73.84 -15.85
N ARG A 783 40.80 74.81 -15.22
CA ARG A 783 41.26 74.62 -13.84
C ARG A 783 40.02 74.45 -12.94
N GLY A 784 39.88 73.30 -12.29
CA GLY A 784 38.85 73.07 -11.28
C GLY A 784 39.09 71.79 -10.48
N SER A 785 39.46 71.96 -9.21
CA SER A 785 39.44 71.00 -8.09
C SER A 785 39.79 69.53 -8.37
N ALA A 786 41.01 69.14 -8.01
CA ALA A 786 41.36 67.75 -7.78
C ALA A 786 40.69 67.24 -6.48
N ASN A 787 39.57 66.55 -6.64
CA ASN A 787 39.18 65.41 -5.81
C ASN A 787 38.93 64.29 -6.82
N ILE A 788 39.91 63.41 -7.01
CA ILE A 788 39.76 62.22 -7.86
C ILE A 788 39.23 61.11 -6.94
N ASP A 789 37.95 60.80 -7.14
CA ASP A 789 37.29 59.60 -6.64
C ASP A 789 38.01 58.34 -7.16
N VAL A 790 38.05 57.33 -6.31
CA VAL A 790 38.77 56.05 -6.45
C VAL A 790 38.21 55.14 -7.57
N ASP A 791 37.19 55.58 -8.29
CA ASP A 791 36.43 54.76 -9.25
C ASP A 791 36.93 54.83 -10.71
N ASP A 792 37.87 55.71 -11.07
CA ASP A 792 38.36 55.84 -12.46
C ASP A 792 39.66 55.07 -12.78
N ILE A 793 40.30 54.46 -11.78
CA ILE A 793 41.49 53.60 -12.02
C ILE A 793 41.07 52.24 -12.60
N GLY A 794 39.89 51.73 -12.23
CA GLY A 794 39.39 50.43 -12.70
C GLY A 794 38.93 50.40 -14.17
N ARG A 795 38.58 51.55 -14.76
CA ARG A 795 38.09 51.60 -16.16
C ARG A 795 39.21 51.68 -17.21
N ASN A 796 40.39 52.20 -16.86
CA ASN A 796 41.50 52.32 -17.80
C ASN A 796 42.24 51.00 -18.05
N ILE A 797 42.13 50.02 -17.16
CA ILE A 797 42.75 48.70 -17.35
C ILE A 797 41.90 47.81 -18.27
N ILE A 798 40.56 47.89 -18.18
CA ILE A 798 39.64 47.13 -19.05
C ILE A 798 39.63 47.69 -20.49
N GLY A 799 39.89 48.99 -20.68
CA GLY A 799 39.97 49.60 -22.00
C GLY A 799 41.17 49.16 -22.87
N TRP A 800 42.23 48.61 -22.27
CA TRP A 800 43.42 48.14 -23.01
C TRP A 800 43.37 46.66 -23.41
N ILE A 801 42.47 45.87 -22.82
CA ILE A 801 42.32 44.44 -23.13
C ILE A 801 41.39 44.20 -24.34
N VAL A 802 40.46 45.11 -24.62
CA VAL A 802 39.52 44.97 -25.77
C VAL A 802 40.15 45.38 -27.13
N GLY A 803 41.34 45.99 -27.13
CA GLY A 803 42.04 46.41 -28.36
C GLY A 803 43.00 45.38 -28.97
N ALA A 804 43.23 44.23 -28.33
CA ALA A 804 44.23 43.24 -28.74
C ALA A 804 43.65 41.93 -29.33
N GLU A 805 42.32 41.79 -29.42
CA GLU A 805 41.65 40.69 -30.15
C GLU A 805 41.11 41.10 -31.53
N SER A 806 41.61 42.19 -32.10
CA SER A 806 41.41 42.51 -33.52
C SER A 806 42.73 42.89 -34.19
N HIS A 807 43.60 41.89 -34.38
CA HIS A 807 44.44 41.71 -35.57
C HIS A 807 44.94 40.28 -35.71
#